data_AF-A0A2K5W3V4-F1
#
_entry.id   AF-A0A2K5W3V4-F1
#
_cell.length_a   1.000
_cell.length_b   1.000
_cell.length_c   1.000
_cell.angle_alpha   90.00
_cell.angle_beta   90.00
_cell.angle_gamma   90.00
#
_symmetry.space_group_name_H-M   'P 1'
#
loop_
_entity.id
_entity.type
_entity.pdbx_description
1 polymer ?
#
loop_
_entity_poly.entity_id
_entity_poly.type
_entity_poly.pdbx_seq_one_letter_code
_entity_poly.pdbx_strand_id
1 'polypeptide(L)'
;MQSTDLGNKESGKIWHRKPSPATRDGIIVNIIHNTSDYHPKVLRFLNVAFDGTGDCLIAGDHQGNIYVFDLYGNRFNLVQRTAQACTALAFNLRRKSEFLVALADYSIKCFDTVTKELVSWMRGHESSVFSISVHASGKYAITTSSDTAQLWDLDTFQRKRKLNIRQSVGIQKVFFLPLSNTILSCFKDNSIFAWECDTLFCKYQLPAPPESSSILYKVFAVTRDGRILAAGGKSNHLHLWCLEARQLFRIIQMPTKVRAIRHLEFLPDSFDAGSNQVLGVLSQDGIMRFINIQTCKLLFEIGSLDQGISSSVISPHGRYIASIMENGSLNVYSVQALTQEINKPPLPLVKVIEDLPKKKLSSSDLKMKVTSGRVQQPAKPRGSKIQTRILKQDLTGDFESKKNELPDGLNKKRLQILLKGYGEYPTKYRMFIWRSLLQLPENHTAFSSLIDKGTHVTFLNLQKKYPIKSRKLLRVLQRTLSALAHWSVIFSDTPYLPLLAFPFVKLFQNNQLICFEVIATLIINWCQHWFEYFPNPPINILSMIENVLAFHDKELLRHFIDHDITSQLYAWPLLETVFSEVLTREEWLKLFDNIFSNHPSFLLMTVVAYNICSRVPLLNCNLKDDFEFFFHHRNNLDINVVIRQVYHLMETTPTDIHPDSMLNVFVALTKGQYPVFNQYPKFIVDYQTQERERIRNDELDYLRERQTVEDMQAEVDQQRVEDEAWYQKQELLRKAEETRREMLLQEEEKIIQQRQRLAAVKRELQVKEMHLQDAARRRFLKLQQDQQEMELRRLDDEIGRKVYMRDREIAATARDLEMRQLELESQKRLYEKNLTENQAAVAKEMRADADAHRRKVDLEEHMFHKLIEAGETQSQKTQKVIKENLAKAEQACLNTDWQIQSLHKQKCDDLQRNKCYQEVAKLLRENRRKEIEILNAMVEQEAKKWKEAEGKEFCLRSAKKASALSDASRKWFLKQEINAAVEHAENPCHKVQIAGYVYYLHHVQPFRGLKMTPRFQSPTSSN
;
A
#
# COMPACT_ATOMS: atom_id res chain seq x y z
N MET A 1 26.84 1.11 -34.55
CA MET A 1 26.19 0.04 -33.77
C MET A 1 27.09 -0.36 -32.61
N GLN A 2 26.53 -0.78 -31.47
CA GLN A 2 27.20 -1.74 -30.59
C GLN A 2 26.52 -3.10 -30.81
N SER A 3 27.31 -4.14 -31.07
CA SER A 3 26.87 -5.53 -31.11
C SER A 3 27.31 -6.20 -29.81
N THR A 4 26.37 -6.82 -29.11
CA THR A 4 26.64 -7.43 -27.80
C THR A 4 26.42 -8.92 -27.89
N ASP A 5 27.51 -9.68 -27.80
CA ASP A 5 27.47 -11.14 -27.68
C ASP A 5 27.31 -11.52 -26.22
N LEU A 6 26.30 -12.33 -25.92
CA LEU A 6 26.06 -12.87 -24.59
C LEU A 6 27.11 -13.92 -24.22
N GLY A 7 27.61 -14.68 -25.19
CA GLY A 7 28.41 -15.89 -24.95
C GLY A 7 27.71 -16.83 -23.95
N ASN A 8 28.49 -17.52 -23.13
CA ASN A 8 27.97 -18.38 -22.06
C ASN A 8 27.66 -17.62 -20.74
N LYS A 9 27.43 -16.29 -20.78
CA LYS A 9 27.23 -15.47 -19.56
C LYS A 9 25.78 -15.50 -19.08
N GLU A 10 25.60 -15.73 -17.78
CA GLU A 10 24.27 -15.72 -17.14
C GLU A 10 23.80 -14.32 -16.73
N SER A 11 24.70 -13.33 -16.69
CA SER A 11 24.34 -11.92 -16.55
C SER A 11 25.43 -11.01 -17.13
N GLY A 12 25.07 -9.77 -17.44
CA GLY A 12 25.99 -8.77 -17.95
C GLY A 12 25.34 -7.42 -18.24
N LYS A 13 26.08 -6.53 -18.90
CA LYS A 13 25.57 -5.24 -19.41
C LYS A 13 25.17 -5.38 -20.88
N ILE A 14 24.13 -4.69 -21.32
CA ILE A 14 23.69 -4.69 -22.72
C ILE A 14 24.62 -3.82 -23.59
N TRP A 15 25.19 -2.75 -23.03
CA TRP A 15 26.17 -1.88 -23.68
C TRP A 15 27.22 -1.36 -22.69
N HIS A 16 28.44 -1.09 -23.19
CA HIS A 16 29.53 -0.54 -22.37
C HIS A 16 29.48 0.99 -22.24
N ARG A 17 28.86 1.68 -23.20
CA ARG A 17 28.52 3.12 -23.16
C ARG A 17 27.13 3.30 -23.77
N LYS A 18 26.27 4.12 -23.15
CA LYS A 18 24.88 4.33 -23.61
C LYS A 18 24.89 4.80 -25.07
N PRO A 19 24.38 4.00 -26.03
CA PRO A 19 24.52 4.31 -27.44
C PRO A 19 23.57 5.43 -27.85
N SER A 20 24.06 6.35 -28.68
CA SER A 20 23.19 7.14 -29.55
C SER A 20 22.64 6.23 -30.67
N PRO A 21 21.36 6.36 -31.06
CA PRO A 21 20.82 5.62 -32.19
C PRO A 21 21.58 5.93 -33.48
N ALA A 22 21.78 4.94 -34.35
CA ALA A 22 22.39 5.17 -35.65
C ALA A 22 21.50 6.09 -36.51
N THR A 23 22.07 7.17 -37.06
CA THR A 23 21.36 8.27 -37.75
C THR A 23 20.75 7.93 -39.12
N ARG A 24 20.67 6.64 -39.48
CA ARG A 24 19.97 6.12 -40.65
C ARG A 24 19.04 4.97 -40.29
N ASP A 25 19.53 4.02 -39.50
CA ASP A 25 18.81 2.76 -39.25
C ASP A 25 18.05 2.72 -37.91
N GLY A 26 18.22 3.72 -37.04
CA GLY A 26 17.56 3.81 -35.73
C GLY A 26 17.97 2.76 -34.69
N ILE A 27 18.87 1.84 -35.04
CA ILE A 27 19.32 0.73 -34.17
C ILE A 27 20.11 1.27 -32.97
N ILE A 28 19.74 0.77 -31.79
CA ILE A 28 20.38 1.02 -30.50
C ILE A 28 21.47 -0.02 -30.26
N VAL A 29 21.08 -1.31 -30.26
CA VAL A 29 21.97 -2.49 -30.09
C VAL A 29 21.47 -3.66 -30.94
N ASN A 30 22.41 -4.48 -31.42
CA ASN A 30 22.17 -5.83 -31.92
C ASN A 30 22.68 -6.84 -30.88
N ILE A 31 21.81 -7.71 -30.37
CA ILE A 31 22.16 -8.75 -29.39
C ILE A 31 22.32 -10.08 -30.10
N ILE A 32 23.49 -10.69 -29.95
CA ILE A 32 23.87 -11.97 -30.56
C ILE A 32 24.15 -12.96 -29.43
N HIS A 33 23.96 -14.26 -29.67
CA HIS A 33 24.29 -15.30 -28.71
C HIS A 33 25.05 -16.41 -29.43
N ASN A 34 26.37 -16.47 -29.25
CA ASN A 34 27.20 -17.54 -29.79
C ASN A 34 27.64 -18.52 -28.69
N THR A 35 27.63 -19.83 -28.96
CA THR A 35 28.31 -20.78 -28.05
C THR A 35 29.82 -20.72 -28.26
N SER A 36 30.58 -20.76 -27.16
CA SER A 36 32.05 -20.73 -27.17
C SER A 36 32.68 -22.11 -27.42
N ASP A 37 32.19 -22.83 -28.42
CA ASP A 37 32.75 -24.10 -28.89
C ASP A 37 33.70 -23.89 -30.08
N TYR A 38 34.51 -24.89 -30.43
CA TYR A 38 35.46 -24.85 -31.56
C TYR A 38 34.81 -24.53 -32.92
N HIS A 39 33.48 -24.64 -33.05
CA HIS A 39 32.70 -24.08 -34.15
C HIS A 39 31.57 -23.22 -33.57
N PRO A 40 31.56 -21.88 -33.79
CA PRO A 40 30.57 -21.00 -33.19
C PRO A 40 29.19 -21.26 -33.80
N LYS A 41 28.27 -21.77 -32.98
CA LYS A 41 26.85 -21.89 -33.34
C LYS A 41 26.11 -20.67 -32.81
N VAL A 42 25.51 -19.92 -33.74
CA VAL A 42 24.61 -18.79 -33.41
C VAL A 42 23.31 -19.37 -32.84
N LEU A 43 23.09 -19.19 -31.55
CA LEU A 43 21.83 -19.52 -30.90
C LEU A 43 20.80 -18.45 -31.25
N ARG A 44 19.71 -18.91 -31.86
CA ARG A 44 18.65 -18.04 -32.39
C ARG A 44 17.58 -17.76 -31.35
N PHE A 45 17.27 -16.49 -31.14
CA PHE A 45 16.02 -16.10 -30.49
C PHE A 45 14.82 -16.48 -31.37
N LEU A 46 13.73 -16.94 -30.75
CA LEU A 46 12.51 -17.36 -31.43
C LEU A 46 11.32 -16.45 -31.12
N ASN A 47 11.23 -16.00 -29.87
CA ASN A 47 10.13 -15.18 -29.37
C ASN A 47 10.64 -14.08 -28.45
N VAL A 48 9.94 -12.95 -28.44
CA VAL A 48 10.19 -11.78 -27.58
C VAL A 48 8.87 -11.30 -26.99
N ALA A 49 8.90 -10.68 -25.81
CA ALA A 49 7.77 -9.95 -25.22
C ALA A 49 8.29 -8.74 -24.40
N PHE A 50 7.56 -7.62 -24.41
CA PHE A 50 7.88 -6.45 -23.58
C PHE A 50 7.08 -6.42 -22.27
N ASP A 51 7.67 -5.85 -21.22
CA ASP A 51 6.98 -5.41 -20.02
C ASP A 51 5.92 -4.35 -20.35
N GLY A 52 4.82 -4.32 -19.59
CA GLY A 52 3.82 -3.26 -19.62
C GLY A 52 4.39 -1.86 -19.36
N THR A 53 5.54 -1.74 -18.68
CA THR A 53 6.32 -0.47 -18.57
C THR A 53 7.06 -0.08 -19.87
N GLY A 54 7.30 -1.04 -20.76
CA GLY A 54 8.00 -0.87 -22.04
C GLY A 54 9.51 -0.69 -21.97
N ASP A 55 10.13 -0.75 -20.78
CA ASP A 55 11.58 -0.57 -20.59
C ASP A 55 12.35 -1.88 -20.36
N CYS A 56 11.65 -2.97 -19.97
CA CYS A 56 12.18 -4.33 -19.92
C CYS A 56 11.58 -5.20 -21.05
N LEU A 57 12.35 -6.17 -21.55
CA LEU A 57 11.87 -7.21 -22.47
C LEU A 57 12.43 -8.59 -22.12
N ILE A 58 11.70 -9.64 -22.48
CA ILE A 58 12.16 -11.04 -22.45
C ILE A 58 12.39 -11.53 -23.87
N ALA A 59 13.45 -12.31 -24.08
CA ALA A 59 13.63 -13.13 -25.27
C ALA A 59 13.89 -14.61 -24.90
N GLY A 60 13.31 -15.53 -25.65
CA GLY A 60 13.55 -16.98 -25.52
C GLY A 60 14.25 -17.53 -26.76
N ASP A 61 15.28 -18.34 -26.55
CA ASP A 61 16.02 -19.02 -27.63
C ASP A 61 15.41 -20.39 -28.01
N HIS A 62 16.00 -21.06 -28.99
CA HIS A 62 15.60 -22.40 -29.43
C HIS A 62 16.11 -23.55 -28.55
N GLN A 63 16.94 -23.31 -27.55
CA GLN A 63 17.35 -24.29 -26.54
C GLN A 63 16.48 -24.22 -25.27
N GLY A 64 15.70 -23.15 -25.10
CA GLY A 64 14.90 -22.88 -23.92
C GLY A 64 15.59 -22.01 -22.88
N ASN A 65 16.68 -21.32 -23.23
CA ASN A 65 17.26 -20.28 -22.39
C ASN A 65 16.40 -19.01 -22.50
N ILE A 66 15.95 -18.49 -21.35
CA ILE A 66 15.09 -17.31 -21.28
C ILE A 66 15.86 -16.15 -20.66
N TYR A 67 16.06 -15.09 -21.43
CA TYR A 67 16.80 -13.90 -21.03
C TYR A 67 15.87 -12.71 -20.80
N VAL A 68 16.02 -12.04 -19.66
CA VAL A 68 15.47 -10.71 -19.39
C VAL A 68 16.52 -9.66 -19.76
N PHE A 69 16.09 -8.61 -20.45
CA PHE A 69 16.89 -7.44 -20.80
C PHE A 69 16.22 -6.18 -20.27
N ASP A 70 16.89 -5.52 -19.33
CA ASP A 70 16.54 -4.20 -18.80
C ASP A 70 17.29 -3.12 -19.60
N LEU A 71 16.55 -2.40 -20.46
CA LEU A 71 17.10 -1.33 -21.30
C LEU A 71 17.39 -0.05 -20.52
N TYR A 72 16.81 0.13 -19.32
CA TYR A 72 17.00 1.33 -18.51
C TYR A 72 18.23 1.19 -17.61
N GLY A 73 18.28 0.14 -16.79
CA GLY A 73 19.43 -0.21 -15.94
C GLY A 73 20.61 -0.81 -16.71
N ASN A 74 20.45 -1.09 -18.01
CA ASN A 74 21.47 -1.61 -18.91
C ASN A 74 22.04 -2.95 -18.42
N ARG A 75 21.16 -3.94 -18.24
CA ARG A 75 21.53 -5.29 -17.78
C ARG A 75 20.78 -6.38 -18.53
N PHE A 76 21.44 -7.49 -18.79
CA PHE A 76 20.78 -8.74 -19.15
C PHE A 76 21.00 -9.79 -18.07
N ASN A 77 19.99 -10.64 -17.86
CA ASN A 77 20.01 -11.77 -16.94
C ASN A 77 19.39 -12.99 -17.64
N LEU A 78 20.07 -14.13 -17.61
CA LEU A 78 19.43 -15.43 -17.80
C LEU A 78 18.53 -15.69 -16.59
N VAL A 79 17.23 -15.93 -16.82
CA VAL A 79 16.29 -16.32 -15.77
C VAL A 79 16.34 -17.82 -15.58
N GLN A 80 15.95 -18.57 -16.62
CA GLN A 80 15.79 -20.02 -16.54
C GLN A 80 16.22 -20.70 -17.84
N ARG A 81 16.69 -21.95 -17.73
CA ARG A 81 16.85 -22.87 -18.86
C ARG A 81 15.72 -23.90 -18.79
N THR A 82 14.81 -23.92 -19.75
CA THR A 82 13.66 -24.86 -19.82
C THR A 82 13.96 -26.12 -20.62
N ALA A 83 15.13 -26.20 -21.26
CA ALA A 83 15.58 -27.28 -22.14
C ALA A 83 14.66 -27.57 -23.35
N GLN A 84 13.74 -26.65 -23.67
CA GLN A 84 12.81 -26.75 -24.79
C GLN A 84 12.57 -25.38 -25.42
N ALA A 85 12.49 -25.32 -26.75
CA ALA A 85 12.18 -24.10 -27.49
C ALA A 85 10.88 -23.43 -26.98
N CYS A 86 10.94 -22.11 -26.75
CA CYS A 86 9.80 -21.31 -26.31
C CYS A 86 8.91 -20.97 -27.53
N THR A 87 7.67 -21.47 -27.55
CA THR A 87 6.76 -21.37 -28.71
C THR A 87 5.91 -20.10 -28.69
N ALA A 88 5.64 -19.56 -27.50
CA ALA A 88 5.07 -18.22 -27.29
C ALA A 88 5.49 -17.68 -25.92
N LEU A 89 5.59 -16.36 -25.80
CA LEU A 89 5.88 -15.65 -24.56
C LEU A 89 4.77 -14.62 -24.28
N ALA A 90 4.46 -14.39 -23.01
CA ALA A 90 3.67 -13.24 -22.58
C ALA A 90 4.18 -12.68 -21.25
N PHE A 91 4.27 -11.36 -21.17
CA PHE A 91 4.55 -10.59 -19.96
C PHE A 91 3.26 -9.87 -19.52
N ASN A 92 3.33 -9.06 -18.45
CA ASN A 92 2.25 -8.20 -17.95
C ASN A 92 1.11 -8.97 -17.25
N LEU A 93 1.49 -9.81 -16.29
CA LEU A 93 0.59 -10.40 -15.30
C LEU A 93 0.27 -9.39 -14.17
N ARG A 94 -0.66 -9.75 -13.29
CA ARG A 94 -1.07 -8.94 -12.11
C ARG A 94 0.11 -8.59 -11.20
N ARG A 95 1.11 -9.48 -11.10
CA ARG A 95 2.44 -9.23 -10.53
C ARG A 95 3.41 -8.92 -11.67
N LYS A 96 4.06 -7.75 -11.62
CA LYS A 96 4.95 -7.28 -12.71
C LYS A 96 6.24 -8.07 -12.88
N SER A 97 6.63 -8.86 -11.88
CA SER A 97 7.80 -9.74 -11.95
C SER A 97 7.54 -11.05 -12.69
N GLU A 98 6.28 -11.45 -12.85
CA GLU A 98 5.89 -12.76 -13.40
C GLU A 98 5.69 -12.71 -14.92
N PHE A 99 6.01 -13.82 -15.60
CA PHE A 99 5.82 -14.00 -17.04
C PHE A 99 5.44 -15.45 -17.41
N LEU A 100 4.73 -15.60 -18.52
CA LEU A 100 4.27 -16.89 -19.06
C LEU A 100 5.08 -17.33 -20.28
N VAL A 101 5.41 -18.62 -20.30
CA VAL A 101 6.16 -19.28 -21.37
C VAL A 101 5.39 -20.51 -21.85
N ALA A 102 4.98 -20.55 -23.11
CA ALA A 102 4.57 -21.79 -23.76
C ALA A 102 5.81 -22.54 -24.29
N LEU A 103 5.84 -23.85 -24.08
CA LEU A 103 6.92 -24.73 -24.51
C LEU A 103 6.47 -25.78 -25.53
N ALA A 104 7.46 -26.40 -26.17
CA ALA A 104 7.24 -27.47 -27.13
C ALA A 104 6.53 -28.71 -26.53
N ASP A 105 6.62 -28.96 -25.22
CA ASP A 105 5.88 -30.03 -24.49
C ASP A 105 4.39 -29.72 -24.21
N TYR A 106 3.86 -28.67 -24.84
CA TYR A 106 2.47 -28.19 -24.71
C TYR A 106 2.11 -27.68 -23.30
N SER A 107 3.07 -27.59 -22.37
CA SER A 107 2.88 -26.91 -21.10
C SER A 107 3.11 -25.41 -21.22
N ILE A 108 2.41 -24.66 -20.38
CA ILE A 108 2.64 -23.22 -20.17
C ILE A 108 3.17 -23.07 -18.75
N LYS A 109 4.35 -22.47 -18.58
CA LYS A 109 5.01 -22.28 -17.27
C LYS A 109 5.01 -20.80 -16.90
N CYS A 110 4.79 -20.51 -15.62
CA CYS A 110 4.87 -19.17 -15.05
C CYS A 110 6.13 -19.06 -14.19
N PHE A 111 6.99 -18.11 -14.52
CA PHE A 111 8.24 -17.85 -13.81
C PHE A 111 8.27 -16.42 -13.27
N ASP A 112 8.99 -16.20 -12.17
CA ASP A 112 9.29 -14.86 -11.66
C ASP A 112 10.69 -14.41 -12.14
N THR A 113 10.81 -13.19 -12.64
CA THR A 113 12.07 -12.60 -13.14
C THR A 113 13.08 -12.25 -12.05
N VAL A 114 12.63 -12.06 -10.81
CA VAL A 114 13.42 -11.64 -9.65
C VAL A 114 13.94 -12.85 -8.88
N THR A 115 13.07 -13.82 -8.52
CA THR A 115 13.52 -15.05 -7.84
C THR A 115 14.11 -16.07 -8.79
N LYS A 116 13.74 -16.00 -10.08
CA LYS A 116 14.01 -17.00 -11.14
C LYS A 116 13.27 -18.34 -10.98
N GLU A 117 12.39 -18.45 -10.00
CA GLU A 117 11.71 -19.71 -9.67
C GLU A 117 10.46 -19.95 -10.53
N LEU A 118 10.05 -21.23 -10.62
CA LEU A 118 8.80 -21.64 -11.22
C LEU A 118 7.65 -21.39 -10.24
N VAL A 119 6.87 -20.34 -10.47
CA VAL A 119 5.70 -19.99 -9.64
C VAL A 119 4.59 -21.02 -9.82
N SER A 120 4.30 -21.43 -11.06
CA SER A 120 3.27 -22.43 -11.37
C SER A 120 3.40 -22.95 -12.81
N TRP A 121 2.63 -23.98 -13.16
CA TRP A 121 2.52 -24.49 -14.52
C TRP A 121 1.10 -24.96 -14.87
N MET A 122 0.77 -24.88 -16.15
CA MET A 122 -0.54 -25.17 -16.72
C MET A 122 -0.38 -26.21 -17.85
N ARG A 123 -1.17 -27.28 -17.82
CA ARG A 123 -1.31 -28.27 -18.91
C ARG A 123 -2.78 -28.50 -19.21
N GLY A 124 -3.08 -28.82 -20.46
CA GLY A 124 -4.45 -29.05 -20.93
C GLY A 124 -4.65 -28.85 -22.43
N HIS A 125 -3.66 -28.32 -23.14
CA HIS A 125 -3.60 -28.39 -24.60
C HIS A 125 -3.06 -29.75 -25.07
N GLU A 126 -3.66 -30.25 -26.15
CA GLU A 126 -3.28 -31.51 -26.82
C GLU A 126 -2.25 -31.26 -27.96
N SER A 127 -1.88 -29.99 -28.19
CA SER A 127 -1.05 -29.51 -29.29
C SER A 127 -0.33 -28.21 -28.92
N SER A 128 0.72 -27.85 -29.65
CA SER A 128 1.59 -26.72 -29.33
C SER A 128 0.85 -25.37 -29.29
N VAL A 129 1.08 -24.60 -28.23
CA VAL A 129 0.51 -23.26 -28.03
C VAL A 129 1.37 -22.24 -28.76
N PHE A 130 0.77 -21.57 -29.75
CA PHE A 130 1.44 -20.59 -30.62
C PHE A 130 1.09 -19.13 -30.30
N SER A 131 0.15 -18.88 -29.39
CA SER A 131 -0.17 -17.53 -28.91
C SER A 131 -0.70 -17.56 -27.48
N ILE A 132 -0.29 -16.56 -26.70
CA ILE A 132 -0.76 -16.27 -25.36
C ILE A 132 -1.24 -14.80 -25.38
N SER A 133 -2.40 -14.53 -24.79
CA SER A 133 -2.94 -13.19 -24.61
C SER A 133 -3.38 -13.01 -23.16
N VAL A 134 -2.82 -12.02 -22.47
CA VAL A 134 -3.18 -11.68 -21.08
C VAL A 134 -4.19 -10.53 -21.09
N HIS A 135 -5.22 -10.62 -20.26
CA HIS A 135 -6.23 -9.59 -20.09
C HIS A 135 -5.67 -8.36 -19.38
N ALA A 136 -6.20 -7.17 -19.65
CA ALA A 136 -5.69 -5.91 -19.11
C ALA A 136 -5.71 -5.81 -17.56
N SER A 137 -6.45 -6.68 -16.85
CA SER A 137 -6.43 -6.79 -15.39
C SER A 137 -5.33 -7.70 -14.82
N GLY A 138 -4.56 -8.39 -15.67
CA GLY A 138 -3.52 -9.34 -15.26
C GLY A 138 -4.04 -10.64 -14.61
N LYS A 139 -5.36 -10.81 -14.46
CA LYS A 139 -6.01 -11.98 -13.82
C LYS A 139 -6.36 -13.12 -14.79
N TYR A 140 -6.51 -12.85 -16.09
CA TYR A 140 -6.93 -13.86 -17.06
C TYR A 140 -5.93 -13.99 -18.22
N ALA A 141 -5.64 -15.22 -18.62
CA ALA A 141 -4.89 -15.52 -19.85
C ALA A 141 -5.71 -16.41 -20.78
N ILE A 142 -5.59 -16.15 -22.09
CA ILE A 142 -6.06 -17.05 -23.15
C ILE A 142 -4.83 -17.61 -23.86
N THR A 143 -4.81 -18.92 -24.02
CA THR A 143 -3.79 -19.63 -24.81
C THR A 143 -4.45 -20.35 -25.98
N THR A 144 -3.79 -20.35 -27.14
CA THR A 144 -4.30 -20.98 -28.35
C THR A 144 -3.34 -21.99 -28.94
N SER A 145 -3.82 -23.21 -29.12
CA SER A 145 -3.22 -24.22 -30.01
C SER A 145 -4.09 -24.40 -31.26
N SER A 146 -3.73 -25.30 -32.17
CA SER A 146 -4.38 -25.45 -33.49
C SER A 146 -5.86 -25.84 -33.42
N ASP A 147 -6.27 -26.47 -32.33
CA ASP A 147 -7.53 -27.19 -32.20
C ASP A 147 -8.39 -26.62 -31.06
N THR A 148 -7.78 -25.95 -30.07
CA THR A 148 -8.47 -25.44 -28.87
C THR A 148 -7.88 -24.11 -28.40
N ALA A 149 -8.75 -23.21 -27.95
CA ALA A 149 -8.37 -22.08 -27.09
C ALA A 149 -8.74 -22.43 -25.65
N GLN A 150 -7.97 -21.95 -24.66
CA GLN A 150 -8.22 -22.23 -23.24
C GLN A 150 -8.07 -20.95 -22.42
N LEU A 151 -9.04 -20.70 -21.53
CA LEU A 151 -9.10 -19.54 -20.64
C LEU A 151 -8.65 -19.98 -19.24
N TRP A 152 -7.62 -19.33 -18.72
CA TRP A 152 -6.97 -19.61 -17.44
C TRP A 152 -7.19 -18.45 -16.47
N ASP A 153 -7.51 -18.76 -15.21
CA ASP A 153 -7.43 -17.78 -14.12
C ASP A 153 -6.00 -17.80 -13.55
N LEU A 154 -5.33 -16.66 -13.57
CA LEU A 154 -3.93 -16.51 -13.17
C LEU A 154 -3.77 -16.33 -11.65
N ASP A 155 -4.85 -16.04 -10.91
CA ASP A 155 -4.78 -16.06 -9.44
C ASP A 155 -4.70 -17.52 -8.91
N THR A 156 -5.08 -18.52 -9.71
CA THR A 156 -5.08 -19.96 -9.31
C THR A 156 -4.30 -20.87 -10.26
N PHE A 157 -3.90 -20.38 -11.44
CA PHE A 157 -3.34 -21.15 -12.56
C PHE A 157 -4.22 -22.33 -13.04
N GLN A 158 -5.53 -22.26 -12.80
CA GLN A 158 -6.47 -23.30 -13.24
C GLN A 158 -7.22 -22.90 -14.52
N ARG A 159 -7.58 -23.91 -15.32
CA ARG A 159 -8.36 -23.73 -16.55
C ARG A 159 -9.82 -23.40 -16.23
N LYS A 160 -10.16 -22.10 -16.24
CA LYS A 160 -11.54 -21.60 -16.07
C LYS A 160 -12.48 -22.23 -17.10
N ARG A 161 -12.14 -22.23 -18.41
CA ARG A 161 -12.94 -22.88 -19.48
C ARG A 161 -12.10 -23.32 -20.70
N LYS A 162 -12.56 -24.34 -21.44
CA LYS A 162 -12.04 -24.76 -22.76
C LYS A 162 -12.95 -24.18 -23.87
N LEU A 163 -12.41 -23.32 -24.72
CA LEU A 163 -13.10 -22.65 -25.82
C LEU A 163 -13.09 -23.55 -27.07
N ASN A 164 -14.02 -24.50 -27.13
CA ASN A 164 -14.28 -25.36 -28.29
C ASN A 164 -15.20 -24.64 -29.30
N ILE A 165 -14.69 -23.64 -30.01
CA ILE A 165 -15.50 -22.81 -30.90
C ILE A 165 -15.56 -23.45 -32.31
N ARG A 166 -16.70 -24.09 -32.64
CA ARG A 166 -16.98 -24.85 -33.89
C ARG A 166 -15.94 -25.94 -34.23
N GLN A 167 -16.28 -27.20 -33.91
CA GLN A 167 -15.45 -28.39 -34.20
C GLN A 167 -15.03 -28.57 -35.67
N SER A 168 -15.74 -27.96 -36.63
CA SER A 168 -15.47 -28.08 -38.07
C SER A 168 -14.49 -27.03 -38.63
N VAL A 169 -14.12 -25.99 -37.88
CA VAL A 169 -13.26 -24.90 -38.39
C VAL A 169 -12.15 -24.59 -37.38
N GLY A 170 -10.91 -24.87 -37.77
CA GLY A 170 -9.76 -24.63 -36.90
C GLY A 170 -9.57 -23.15 -36.54
N ILE A 171 -9.17 -22.93 -35.28
CA ILE A 171 -8.85 -21.61 -34.73
C ILE A 171 -7.54 -21.08 -35.35
N GLN A 172 -7.47 -19.77 -35.59
CA GLN A 172 -6.28 -19.09 -36.12
C GLN A 172 -5.62 -18.14 -35.10
N LYS A 173 -6.41 -17.40 -34.30
CA LYS A 173 -5.94 -16.65 -33.12
C LYS A 173 -7.13 -16.31 -32.22
N VAL A 174 -6.92 -16.27 -30.90
CA VAL A 174 -7.91 -15.78 -29.92
C VAL A 174 -7.17 -14.89 -28.93
N PHE A 175 -7.71 -13.71 -28.63
CA PHE A 175 -7.04 -12.71 -27.80
C PHE A 175 -8.03 -11.74 -27.14
N PHE A 176 -7.61 -11.10 -26.05
CA PHE A 176 -8.41 -10.08 -25.37
C PHE A 176 -8.39 -8.74 -26.11
N LEU A 177 -9.53 -8.06 -26.12
CA LEU A 177 -9.62 -6.66 -26.52
C LEU A 177 -9.03 -5.75 -25.43
N PRO A 178 -8.03 -4.90 -25.74
CA PRO A 178 -7.55 -3.90 -24.79
C PRO A 178 -8.69 -3.07 -24.19
N LEU A 179 -8.60 -2.82 -22.88
CA LEU A 179 -9.54 -2.00 -22.09
C LEU A 179 -11.01 -2.47 -22.07
N SER A 180 -11.37 -3.63 -22.64
CA SER A 180 -12.76 -4.14 -22.62
C SER A 180 -12.84 -5.60 -22.19
N ASN A 181 -13.94 -5.98 -21.54
CA ASN A 181 -14.20 -7.35 -21.08
C ASN A 181 -14.65 -8.30 -22.22
N THR A 182 -13.96 -8.24 -23.36
CA THR A 182 -14.33 -8.88 -24.62
C THR A 182 -13.16 -9.67 -25.20
N ILE A 183 -13.44 -10.83 -25.77
CA ILE A 183 -12.51 -11.73 -26.44
C ILE A 183 -12.82 -11.73 -27.93
N LEU A 184 -11.81 -11.55 -28.78
CA LEU A 184 -11.94 -11.80 -30.22
C LEU A 184 -11.39 -13.18 -30.56
N SER A 185 -12.17 -13.97 -31.29
CA SER A 185 -11.74 -15.26 -31.86
C SER A 185 -11.80 -15.20 -33.38
N CYS A 186 -10.69 -15.53 -34.04
CA CYS A 186 -10.54 -15.52 -35.48
C CYS A 186 -10.28 -16.95 -36.00
N PHE A 187 -10.95 -17.30 -37.10
CA PHE A 187 -11.00 -18.66 -37.64
C PHE A 187 -10.36 -18.77 -39.04
N LYS A 188 -10.06 -20.00 -39.45
CA LYS A 188 -9.51 -20.32 -40.79
C LYS A 188 -10.51 -20.14 -41.94
N ASP A 189 -11.80 -19.98 -41.66
CA ASP A 189 -12.84 -19.56 -42.62
C ASP A 189 -12.94 -18.02 -42.78
N ASN A 190 -12.04 -17.28 -42.12
CA ASN A 190 -12.01 -15.82 -42.02
C ASN A 190 -13.14 -15.19 -41.19
N SER A 191 -14.00 -15.98 -40.54
CA SER A 191 -14.96 -15.48 -39.56
C SER A 191 -14.25 -14.90 -38.34
N ILE A 192 -14.76 -13.79 -37.82
CA ILE A 192 -14.29 -13.16 -36.58
C ILE A 192 -15.49 -12.91 -35.66
N PHE A 193 -15.46 -13.49 -34.47
CA PHE A 193 -16.52 -13.40 -33.46
C PHE A 193 -16.01 -12.71 -32.19
N ALA A 194 -16.85 -11.86 -31.60
CA ALA A 194 -16.61 -11.17 -30.34
C ALA A 194 -17.45 -11.81 -29.22
N TRP A 195 -16.78 -12.22 -28.14
CA TRP A 195 -17.37 -12.91 -27.00
C TRP A 195 -17.18 -12.10 -25.72
N GLU A 196 -18.09 -12.19 -24.78
CA GLU A 196 -17.88 -11.66 -23.43
C GLU A 196 -16.92 -12.54 -22.63
N CYS A 197 -16.00 -11.97 -21.85
CA CYS A 197 -15.00 -12.75 -21.10
C CYS A 197 -15.62 -13.68 -20.04
N ASP A 198 -16.57 -13.19 -19.24
CA ASP A 198 -17.09 -13.95 -18.09
C ASP A 198 -18.20 -14.93 -18.44
N THR A 199 -19.15 -14.51 -19.27
CA THR A 199 -20.26 -15.39 -19.71
C THR A 199 -19.84 -16.33 -20.84
N LEU A 200 -18.86 -15.93 -21.67
CA LEU A 200 -18.58 -16.51 -23.00
C LEU A 200 -19.79 -16.50 -23.94
N PHE A 201 -20.68 -15.52 -23.81
CA PHE A 201 -21.74 -15.29 -24.79
C PHE A 201 -21.20 -14.53 -26.02
N CYS A 202 -21.65 -14.90 -27.22
CA CYS A 202 -21.28 -14.22 -28.47
C CYS A 202 -22.02 -12.88 -28.60
N LYS A 203 -21.31 -11.76 -28.46
CA LYS A 203 -21.88 -10.40 -28.57
C LYS A 203 -22.20 -10.00 -30.01
N TYR A 204 -21.31 -10.33 -30.95
CA TYR A 204 -21.50 -10.08 -32.38
C TYR A 204 -20.47 -10.84 -33.23
N GLN A 205 -20.81 -11.05 -34.50
CA GLN A 205 -19.87 -11.41 -35.56
C GLN A 205 -19.48 -10.13 -36.33
N LEU A 206 -18.23 -10.01 -36.77
CA LEU A 206 -17.83 -8.93 -37.68
C LEU A 206 -18.19 -9.29 -39.13
N PRO A 207 -18.60 -8.31 -39.96
CA PRO A 207 -18.94 -8.57 -41.35
C PRO A 207 -17.71 -9.04 -42.14
N ALA A 208 -17.91 -10.09 -42.94
CA ALA A 208 -16.92 -10.57 -43.90
C ALA A 208 -16.70 -9.52 -45.01
N PRO A 209 -15.48 -9.43 -45.59
CA PRO A 209 -15.23 -8.55 -46.73
C PRO A 209 -16.04 -8.96 -47.97
N PRO A 210 -16.43 -8.01 -48.85
CA PRO A 210 -17.28 -8.27 -50.01
C PRO A 210 -16.54 -8.90 -51.22
N GLU A 211 -15.35 -9.49 -51.05
CA GLU A 211 -14.55 -10.07 -52.13
C GLU A 211 -14.46 -11.60 -52.01
N SER A 212 -14.76 -12.31 -53.09
CA SER A 212 -14.74 -13.78 -53.18
C SER A 212 -13.33 -14.38 -53.32
N SER A 213 -12.29 -13.64 -52.94
CA SER A 213 -10.91 -14.11 -52.95
C SER A 213 -10.59 -14.91 -51.68
N SER A 214 -9.56 -15.77 -51.71
CA SER A 214 -9.17 -16.56 -50.52
C SER A 214 -8.35 -15.72 -49.55
N ILE A 215 -8.99 -14.77 -48.87
CA ILE A 215 -8.39 -13.80 -47.92
C ILE A 215 -8.04 -14.51 -46.60
N LEU A 216 -7.24 -15.58 -46.67
CA LEU A 216 -6.84 -16.41 -45.54
C LEU A 216 -6.01 -15.59 -44.55
N TYR A 217 -6.69 -15.03 -43.55
CA TYR A 217 -6.08 -14.29 -42.47
C TYR A 217 -5.19 -15.23 -41.63
N LYS A 218 -4.05 -14.69 -41.20
CA LYS A 218 -3.13 -15.36 -40.26
C LYS A 218 -2.81 -14.50 -39.06
N VAL A 219 -2.90 -13.18 -39.22
CA VAL A 219 -2.31 -12.18 -38.34
C VAL A 219 -3.38 -11.16 -37.97
N PHE A 220 -3.46 -10.83 -36.68
CA PHE A 220 -4.42 -9.89 -36.12
C PHE A 220 -3.75 -8.99 -35.08
N ALA A 221 -4.03 -7.70 -35.18
CA ALA A 221 -3.59 -6.64 -34.28
C ALA A 221 -4.77 -5.73 -33.92
N VAL A 222 -4.76 -5.15 -32.72
CA VAL A 222 -5.80 -4.21 -32.25
C VAL A 222 -5.17 -3.00 -31.59
N THR A 223 -5.71 -1.81 -31.84
CA THR A 223 -5.30 -0.54 -31.20
C THR A 223 -5.46 -0.59 -29.69
N ARG A 224 -4.62 0.12 -28.94
CA ARG A 224 -4.69 0.16 -27.46
C ARG A 224 -6.04 0.62 -26.89
N ASP A 225 -6.80 1.41 -27.64
CA ASP A 225 -8.15 1.85 -27.29
C ASP A 225 -9.24 0.75 -27.44
N GLY A 226 -8.90 -0.42 -28.00
CA GLY A 226 -9.88 -1.48 -28.34
C GLY A 226 -10.83 -1.13 -29.49
N ARG A 227 -10.58 -0.04 -30.24
CA ARG A 227 -11.50 0.51 -31.24
C ARG A 227 -11.33 -0.04 -32.65
N ILE A 228 -10.09 -0.29 -33.10
CA ILE A 228 -9.78 -0.73 -34.46
C ILE A 228 -9.09 -2.10 -34.42
N LEU A 229 -9.61 -3.02 -35.24
CA LEU A 229 -9.00 -4.31 -35.56
C LEU A 229 -8.37 -4.26 -36.95
N ALA A 230 -7.13 -4.72 -37.06
CA ALA A 230 -6.46 -5.00 -38.33
C ALA A 230 -6.26 -6.50 -38.51
N ALA A 231 -6.57 -7.02 -39.70
CA ALA A 231 -6.25 -8.38 -40.11
C ALA A 231 -5.50 -8.43 -41.45
N GLY A 232 -4.61 -9.41 -41.58
CA GLY A 232 -3.84 -9.72 -42.79
C GLY A 232 -3.39 -11.18 -42.80
N GLY A 233 -2.82 -11.64 -43.92
CA GLY A 233 -2.40 -13.04 -44.05
C GLY A 233 -1.81 -13.37 -45.41
N LYS A 234 -2.44 -14.29 -46.15
CA LYS A 234 -1.96 -14.70 -47.48
C LYS A 234 -2.19 -13.67 -48.60
N SER A 235 -3.01 -12.64 -48.35
CA SER A 235 -3.28 -11.55 -49.28
C SER A 235 -2.34 -10.35 -49.05
N ASN A 236 -2.19 -9.54 -50.09
CA ASN A 236 -1.61 -8.19 -50.03
C ASN A 236 -2.62 -7.13 -49.52
N HIS A 237 -3.84 -7.53 -49.14
CA HIS A 237 -4.88 -6.64 -48.65
C HIS A 237 -5.00 -6.71 -47.13
N LEU A 238 -4.97 -5.54 -46.48
CA LEU A 238 -5.21 -5.35 -45.06
C LEU A 238 -6.63 -4.87 -44.83
N HIS A 239 -7.33 -5.50 -43.91
CA HIS A 239 -8.73 -5.20 -43.60
C HIS A 239 -8.84 -4.57 -42.23
N LEU A 240 -9.54 -3.44 -42.13
CA LEU A 240 -9.68 -2.65 -40.92
C LEU A 240 -11.15 -2.49 -40.52
N TRP A 241 -11.51 -3.06 -39.36
CA TRP A 241 -12.86 -2.92 -38.78
C TRP A 241 -12.84 -1.91 -37.64
N CYS A 242 -13.91 -1.12 -37.56
CA CYS A 242 -14.24 -0.36 -36.37
C CYS A 242 -15.13 -1.26 -35.49
N LEU A 243 -14.65 -1.59 -34.30
CA LEU A 243 -15.32 -2.53 -33.39
C LEU A 243 -16.51 -1.90 -32.66
N GLU A 244 -16.47 -0.58 -32.46
CA GLU A 244 -17.57 0.22 -31.92
C GLU A 244 -18.76 0.27 -32.89
N ALA A 245 -18.50 0.60 -34.17
CA ALA A 245 -19.50 0.62 -35.24
C ALA A 245 -19.72 -0.74 -35.93
N ARG A 246 -19.01 -1.80 -35.50
CA ARG A 246 -19.08 -3.19 -35.98
C ARG A 246 -18.96 -3.39 -37.50
N GLN A 247 -18.29 -2.47 -38.19
CA GLN A 247 -18.21 -2.44 -39.66
C GLN A 247 -16.77 -2.43 -40.18
N LEU A 248 -16.55 -3.06 -41.33
CA LEU A 248 -15.33 -2.92 -42.14
C LEU A 248 -15.32 -1.50 -42.74
N PHE A 249 -14.43 -0.62 -42.28
CA PHE A 249 -14.42 0.79 -42.70
C PHE A 249 -13.31 1.13 -43.69
N ARG A 250 -12.31 0.26 -43.86
CA ARG A 250 -11.19 0.46 -44.78
C ARG A 250 -10.55 -0.87 -45.19
N ILE A 251 -10.17 -0.96 -46.46
CA ILE A 251 -9.24 -1.95 -46.99
C ILE A 251 -8.01 -1.17 -47.47
N ILE A 252 -6.80 -1.62 -47.11
CA ILE A 252 -5.53 -1.04 -47.56
C ILE A 252 -4.82 -2.08 -48.42
N GLN A 253 -4.60 -1.77 -49.69
CA GLN A 253 -3.83 -2.60 -50.60
C GLN A 253 -2.34 -2.29 -50.46
N MET A 254 -1.54 -3.30 -50.11
CA MET A 254 -0.08 -3.19 -50.06
C MET A 254 0.53 -3.22 -51.48
N PRO A 255 1.73 -2.62 -51.68
CA PRO A 255 2.44 -2.69 -52.96
C PRO A 255 2.66 -4.12 -53.43
N THR A 256 2.62 -4.36 -54.75
CA THR A 256 2.64 -5.70 -55.38
C THR A 256 3.83 -6.60 -55.06
N LYS A 257 4.91 -6.05 -54.48
CA LYS A 257 6.01 -6.82 -53.90
C LYS A 257 5.56 -7.64 -52.67
N VAL A 258 4.75 -7.04 -51.80
CA VAL A 258 4.22 -7.65 -50.57
C VAL A 258 3.10 -8.62 -50.94
N ARG A 259 3.46 -9.89 -51.15
CA ARG A 259 2.48 -10.95 -51.46
C ARG A 259 1.70 -11.43 -50.24
N ALA A 260 2.39 -11.57 -49.10
CA ALA A 260 1.83 -12.05 -47.85
C ALA A 260 2.40 -11.26 -46.65
N ILE A 261 1.66 -11.30 -45.55
CA ILE A 261 1.91 -10.54 -44.32
C ILE A 261 2.18 -11.53 -43.18
N ARG A 262 3.35 -11.39 -42.54
CA ARG A 262 3.84 -12.29 -41.48
C ARG A 262 3.47 -11.82 -40.09
N HIS A 263 3.56 -10.51 -39.83
CA HIS A 263 3.25 -9.89 -38.54
C HIS A 263 2.57 -8.52 -38.72
N LEU A 264 1.78 -8.12 -37.72
CA LEU A 264 1.04 -6.86 -37.67
C LEU A 264 1.03 -6.36 -36.24
N GLU A 265 1.29 -5.07 -36.05
CA GLU A 265 1.31 -4.46 -34.73
C GLU A 265 1.07 -2.95 -34.83
N PHE A 266 0.31 -2.39 -33.90
CA PHE A 266 0.13 -0.94 -33.84
C PHE A 266 1.27 -0.30 -33.08
N LEU A 267 1.84 0.77 -33.63
CA LEU A 267 2.81 1.62 -32.94
C LEU A 267 2.04 2.59 -32.03
N PRO A 268 2.01 2.40 -30.70
CA PRO A 268 1.36 3.35 -29.81
C PRO A 268 2.24 4.60 -29.69
N ASP A 269 1.62 5.76 -29.50
CA ASP A 269 2.31 6.97 -29.04
C ASP A 269 1.80 7.29 -27.64
N SER A 270 2.74 7.57 -26.75
CA SER A 270 2.54 8.21 -25.46
C SER A 270 1.56 9.39 -25.46
N PHE A 271 1.45 10.14 -26.57
CA PHE A 271 0.69 11.38 -26.65
C PHE A 271 -0.82 11.18 -26.92
N ASP A 272 -1.21 10.16 -27.70
CA ASP A 272 -2.58 10.02 -28.24
C ASP A 272 -3.39 8.86 -27.62
N ALA A 273 -3.06 8.53 -26.36
CA ALA A 273 -3.71 7.58 -25.45
C ALA A 273 -3.77 6.09 -25.86
N GLY A 274 -3.64 5.79 -27.16
CA GLY A 274 -3.84 4.45 -27.72
C GLY A 274 -4.65 4.43 -29.02
N SER A 275 -5.18 5.59 -29.43
CA SER A 275 -5.94 5.83 -30.68
C SER A 275 -5.08 5.78 -31.96
N ASN A 276 -3.81 5.39 -31.83
CA ASN A 276 -2.77 5.52 -32.83
C ASN A 276 -3.11 4.91 -34.18
N GLN A 277 -2.94 5.74 -35.21
CA GLN A 277 -3.23 5.41 -36.60
C GLN A 277 -2.07 4.70 -37.29
N VAL A 278 -0.96 4.39 -36.61
CA VAL A 278 0.25 3.84 -37.24
C VAL A 278 0.28 2.32 -37.07
N LEU A 279 0.13 1.61 -38.18
CA LEU A 279 0.19 0.15 -38.26
C LEU A 279 1.54 -0.27 -38.86
N GLY A 280 2.31 -1.05 -38.10
CA GLY A 280 3.48 -1.78 -38.59
C GLY A 280 3.07 -3.08 -39.27
N VAL A 281 3.58 -3.31 -40.49
CA VAL A 281 3.25 -4.43 -41.37
C VAL A 281 4.52 -5.16 -41.78
N LEU A 282 4.75 -6.37 -41.24
CA LEU A 282 5.89 -7.20 -41.63
C LEU A 282 5.52 -8.02 -42.87
N SER A 283 6.18 -7.73 -43.99
CA SER A 283 5.98 -8.43 -45.26
C SER A 283 6.72 -9.77 -45.32
N GLN A 284 6.38 -10.60 -46.31
CA GLN A 284 7.15 -11.78 -46.66
C GLN A 284 8.64 -11.48 -46.93
N ASP A 285 8.94 -10.30 -47.45
CA ASP A 285 10.29 -9.79 -47.79
C ASP A 285 11.19 -9.52 -46.57
N GLY A 286 10.73 -9.79 -45.34
CA GLY A 286 11.48 -9.54 -44.11
C GLY A 286 11.54 -8.06 -43.69
N ILE A 287 10.80 -7.18 -44.37
CA ILE A 287 10.79 -5.73 -44.11
C ILE A 287 9.50 -5.34 -43.37
N MET A 288 9.65 -4.63 -42.25
CA MET A 288 8.56 -4.13 -41.40
C MET A 288 8.23 -2.68 -41.78
N ARG A 289 7.03 -2.44 -42.31
CA ARG A 289 6.61 -1.16 -42.90
C ARG A 289 5.57 -0.45 -42.05
N PHE A 290 5.86 0.79 -41.61
CA PHE A 290 4.97 1.56 -40.75
C PHE A 290 4.10 2.51 -41.59
N ILE A 291 2.79 2.30 -41.55
CA ILE A 291 1.82 2.97 -42.42
C ILE A 291 0.79 3.71 -41.55
N ASN A 292 0.49 4.96 -41.89
CA ASN A 292 -0.62 5.68 -41.27
C ASN A 292 -1.95 5.27 -41.93
N ILE A 293 -2.88 4.71 -41.14
CA ILE A 293 -4.21 4.23 -41.54
C ILE A 293 -5.04 5.31 -42.25
N GLN A 294 -5.07 6.54 -41.73
CA GLN A 294 -5.95 7.60 -42.25
C GLN A 294 -5.48 8.14 -43.60
N THR A 295 -4.17 8.32 -43.76
CA THR A 295 -3.56 8.86 -45.00
C THR A 295 -3.15 7.76 -46.00
N CYS A 296 -3.13 6.50 -45.57
CA CYS A 296 -2.59 5.34 -46.28
C CYS A 296 -1.12 5.49 -46.73
N LYS A 297 -0.36 6.42 -46.14
CA LYS A 297 1.04 6.67 -46.47
C LYS A 297 1.97 5.78 -45.64
N LEU A 298 2.98 5.21 -46.32
CA LEU A 298 4.19 4.71 -45.67
C LEU A 298 4.90 5.88 -44.98
N LEU A 299 5.31 5.66 -43.73
CA LEU A 299 6.05 6.62 -42.91
C LEU A 299 7.54 6.28 -42.92
N PHE A 300 7.87 5.04 -42.56
CA PHE A 300 9.24 4.49 -42.55
C PHE A 300 9.18 2.96 -42.69
N GLU A 301 10.32 2.34 -43.02
CA GLU A 301 10.46 0.88 -43.01
C GLU A 301 11.72 0.46 -42.22
N ILE A 302 11.68 -0.75 -41.65
CA ILE A 302 12.76 -1.36 -40.85
C ILE A 302 13.11 -2.72 -41.44
N GLY A 303 14.40 -3.03 -41.51
CA GLY A 303 14.95 -4.28 -42.05
C GLY A 303 15.53 -4.10 -43.44
N SER A 304 16.38 -5.03 -43.87
CA SER A 304 16.97 -5.07 -45.21
C SER A 304 16.72 -6.43 -45.86
N LEU A 305 16.96 -6.55 -47.16
CA LEU A 305 16.83 -7.83 -47.87
C LEU A 305 17.90 -8.85 -47.40
N ASP A 306 19.07 -8.38 -46.99
CA ASP A 306 20.17 -9.23 -46.49
C ASP A 306 19.99 -9.66 -45.03
N GLN A 307 19.17 -8.92 -44.27
CA GLN A 307 18.82 -9.20 -42.88
C GLN A 307 17.31 -9.00 -42.68
N GLY A 308 16.54 -9.98 -43.14
CA GLY A 308 15.09 -10.03 -42.94
C GLY A 308 14.71 -10.17 -41.46
N ILE A 309 13.58 -9.60 -41.09
CA ILE A 309 12.94 -9.74 -39.78
C ILE A 309 12.01 -10.97 -39.80
N SER A 310 12.17 -11.85 -38.81
CA SER A 310 11.31 -13.02 -38.62
C SER A 310 10.08 -12.69 -37.76
N SER A 311 10.27 -11.89 -36.70
CA SER A 311 9.23 -11.44 -35.77
C SER A 311 9.59 -10.07 -35.18
N SER A 312 8.59 -9.29 -34.77
CA SER A 312 8.75 -7.96 -34.18
C SER A 312 7.80 -7.76 -33.01
N VAL A 313 8.23 -7.06 -31.97
CA VAL A 313 7.36 -6.58 -30.89
C VAL A 313 7.65 -5.11 -30.62
N ILE A 314 6.62 -4.29 -30.44
CA ILE A 314 6.71 -2.86 -30.13
C ILE A 314 6.53 -2.67 -28.61
N SER A 315 7.32 -1.79 -27.99
CA SER A 315 7.18 -1.56 -26.56
C SER A 315 5.85 -0.85 -26.24
N PRO A 316 5.15 -1.23 -25.15
CA PRO A 316 3.90 -0.62 -24.71
C PRO A 316 3.82 0.91 -24.68
N HIS A 317 4.94 1.63 -24.55
CA HIS A 317 4.99 3.09 -24.56
C HIS A 317 5.48 3.70 -25.89
N GLY A 318 5.72 2.90 -26.92
CA GLY A 318 6.14 3.36 -28.25
C GLY A 318 7.57 3.88 -28.31
N ARG A 319 8.41 3.54 -27.32
CA ARG A 319 9.81 3.99 -27.24
C ARG A 319 10.74 3.13 -28.11
N TYR A 320 10.52 1.82 -28.06
CA TYR A 320 11.40 0.81 -28.61
C TYR A 320 10.64 -0.16 -29.51
N ILE A 321 11.34 -0.72 -30.49
CA ILE A 321 10.89 -1.87 -31.29
C ILE A 321 11.97 -2.93 -31.15
N ALA A 322 11.60 -4.14 -30.78
CA ALA A 322 12.50 -5.29 -30.73
C ALA A 322 12.16 -6.23 -31.89
N SER A 323 13.14 -6.45 -32.78
CA SER A 323 12.97 -7.31 -33.96
C SER A 323 13.94 -8.49 -33.88
N ILE A 324 13.40 -9.69 -34.02
CA ILE A 324 14.17 -10.91 -34.22
C ILE A 324 14.50 -11.00 -35.71
N MET A 325 15.77 -11.19 -36.03
CA MET A 325 16.26 -11.30 -37.40
C MET A 325 16.28 -12.77 -37.84
N GLU A 326 16.20 -13.05 -39.15
CA GLU A 326 16.21 -14.43 -39.67
C GLU A 326 17.54 -15.18 -39.41
N ASN A 327 18.63 -14.46 -39.16
CA ASN A 327 19.89 -15.06 -38.68
C ASN A 327 19.82 -15.55 -37.21
N GLY A 328 18.84 -15.06 -36.43
CA GLY A 328 18.61 -15.38 -35.02
C GLY A 328 18.97 -14.29 -34.01
N SER A 329 19.56 -13.16 -34.44
CA SER A 329 19.91 -12.05 -33.55
C SER A 329 18.71 -11.16 -33.20
N LEU A 330 18.85 -10.37 -32.13
CA LEU A 330 17.81 -9.49 -31.60
C LEU A 330 18.23 -8.03 -31.73
N ASN A 331 17.65 -7.30 -32.67
CA ASN A 331 17.87 -5.87 -32.86
C ASN A 331 16.86 -5.05 -32.05
N VAL A 332 17.34 -4.06 -31.29
CA VAL A 332 16.49 -3.07 -30.60
C VAL A 332 16.63 -1.70 -31.27
N TYR A 333 15.52 -1.14 -31.73
CA TYR A 333 15.42 0.12 -32.46
C TYR A 333 14.80 1.22 -31.58
N SER A 334 15.20 2.48 -31.78
CA SER A 334 14.54 3.64 -31.19
C SER A 334 13.48 4.21 -32.14
N VAL A 335 12.22 4.25 -31.71
CA VAL A 335 11.14 4.88 -32.46
C VAL A 335 11.37 6.39 -32.63
N GLN A 336 11.94 7.03 -31.61
CA GLN A 336 12.28 8.45 -31.65
C GLN A 336 13.33 8.77 -32.74
N ALA A 337 14.31 7.90 -32.97
CA ALA A 337 15.28 8.06 -34.04
C ALA A 337 14.66 7.84 -35.42
N LEU A 338 13.85 6.79 -35.58
CA LEU A 338 13.18 6.46 -36.84
C LEU A 338 12.16 7.53 -37.27
N THR A 339 11.54 8.22 -36.31
CA THR A 339 10.59 9.31 -36.58
C THR A 339 11.24 10.69 -36.73
N GLN A 340 12.51 10.87 -36.35
CA GLN A 340 13.24 12.12 -36.57
C GLN A 340 13.50 12.42 -38.07
N GLU A 341 13.59 11.40 -38.92
CA GLU A 341 13.62 11.57 -40.39
C GLU A 341 12.35 12.26 -40.93
N ILE A 342 11.19 11.92 -40.35
CA ILE A 342 9.86 12.37 -40.82
C ILE A 342 9.54 13.79 -40.34
N ASN A 343 10.14 14.21 -39.23
CA ASN A 343 10.02 15.57 -38.70
C ASN A 343 11.01 16.57 -39.33
N LYS A 344 11.86 16.13 -40.28
CA LYS A 344 12.58 17.06 -41.15
C LYS A 344 11.59 17.66 -42.15
N PRO A 345 11.59 18.98 -42.40
CA PRO A 345 10.86 19.53 -43.53
C PRO A 345 11.36 18.91 -44.84
N PRO A 346 10.51 18.74 -45.86
CA PRO A 346 10.94 18.17 -47.13
C PRO A 346 12.07 19.02 -47.71
N LEU A 347 13.16 18.36 -48.15
CA LEU A 347 14.29 19.04 -48.76
C LEU A 347 13.79 19.90 -49.94
N PRO A 348 14.17 21.20 -50.01
CA PRO A 348 13.66 22.09 -51.04
C PRO A 348 14.05 21.58 -52.43
N LEU A 349 13.10 21.61 -53.38
CA LEU A 349 13.29 21.20 -54.77
C LEU A 349 14.09 22.24 -55.60
N VAL A 350 15.14 22.80 -55.00
CA VAL A 350 16.17 23.58 -55.68
C VAL A 350 17.52 23.04 -55.19
N LYS A 351 18.15 22.21 -56.02
CA LYS A 351 19.54 21.77 -55.80
C LYS A 351 20.47 22.92 -56.19
N VAL A 352 20.68 23.86 -55.27
CA VAL A 352 21.68 24.93 -55.44
C VAL A 352 23.06 24.27 -55.55
N ILE A 353 23.67 24.41 -56.72
CA ILE A 353 25.05 23.94 -56.98
C ILE A 353 25.97 25.13 -56.76
N GLU A 354 26.67 25.17 -55.62
CA GLU A 354 27.82 26.07 -55.46
C GLU A 354 28.80 25.52 -54.40
N ASP A 355 29.59 24.51 -54.79
CA ASP A 355 30.80 24.13 -54.06
C ASP A 355 31.92 25.14 -54.37
N LEU A 356 32.30 25.97 -53.39
CA LEU A 356 33.52 26.79 -53.47
C LEU A 356 34.48 26.45 -52.31
N PRO A 357 35.53 25.63 -52.54
CA PRO A 357 36.46 25.23 -51.49
C PRO A 357 37.37 26.40 -51.07
N LYS A 358 37.56 26.56 -49.75
CA LYS A 358 38.46 27.58 -49.16
C LYS A 358 39.91 27.31 -49.55
N LYS A 359 40.49 28.10 -50.45
CA LYS A 359 41.92 28.06 -50.77
C LYS A 359 42.78 28.49 -49.57
N LYS A 360 43.79 27.67 -49.24
CA LYS A 360 45.05 28.16 -48.64
C LYS A 360 46.00 28.59 -49.76
N LEU A 361 46.99 29.44 -49.44
CA LEU A 361 48.00 29.89 -50.39
C LEU A 361 49.15 28.87 -50.52
N SER A 362 49.59 28.61 -51.75
CA SER A 362 51.00 28.36 -52.08
C SER A 362 51.24 28.43 -53.60
N SER A 363 52.22 29.25 -53.99
CA SER A 363 53.14 29.11 -55.15
C SER A 363 52.64 28.73 -56.58
N SER A 364 53.01 29.62 -57.51
CA SER A 364 53.60 29.38 -58.85
C SER A 364 52.78 28.90 -60.07
N ASP A 365 53.15 29.54 -61.19
CA ASP A 365 53.18 29.08 -62.59
C ASP A 365 51.97 29.16 -63.56
N LEU A 366 52.01 30.25 -64.34
CA LEU A 366 52.05 30.31 -65.82
C LEU A 366 50.81 29.94 -66.67
N LYS A 367 50.33 30.98 -67.39
CA LYS A 367 50.00 31.08 -68.84
C LYS A 367 49.48 29.80 -69.53
N MET A 368 48.35 29.84 -70.26
CA MET A 368 48.25 30.61 -71.52
C MET A 368 46.80 30.86 -71.99
N LYS A 369 46.65 31.64 -73.08
CA LYS A 369 45.38 31.87 -73.82
C LYS A 369 45.12 30.72 -74.82
N VAL A 370 43.88 30.62 -75.33
CA VAL A 370 43.53 30.62 -76.77
C VAL A 370 42.02 30.89 -76.94
N THR A 371 41.56 31.26 -78.14
CA THR A 371 40.27 31.94 -78.39
C THR A 371 39.42 31.36 -79.53
N SER A 372 38.12 31.70 -79.51
CA SER A 372 37.23 32.03 -80.67
C SER A 372 36.63 30.93 -81.58
N GLY A 373 35.43 31.22 -82.11
CA GLY A 373 34.64 30.43 -83.08
C GLY A 373 33.38 29.80 -82.45
N ARG A 374 32.15 30.34 -82.47
CA ARG A 374 31.38 31.28 -83.34
C ARG A 374 30.71 30.60 -84.55
N VAL A 375 29.50 31.08 -84.94
CA VAL A 375 28.69 30.76 -86.16
C VAL A 375 27.72 29.55 -85.97
N GLN A 376 26.41 29.55 -86.32
CA GLN A 376 25.50 30.54 -86.96
C GLN A 376 24.02 30.47 -86.48
N GLN A 377 23.19 31.40 -86.98
CA GLN A 377 21.71 31.56 -86.89
C GLN A 377 21.20 31.88 -88.34
N PRO A 378 19.92 32.18 -88.64
CA PRO A 378 18.60 31.71 -88.13
C PRO A 378 17.57 31.44 -89.26
N ALA A 379 16.30 31.10 -88.94
CA ALA A 379 15.13 31.35 -89.80
C ALA A 379 13.80 31.50 -88.98
N LYS A 380 12.76 32.10 -89.59
CA LYS A 380 11.38 32.36 -89.08
C LYS A 380 10.41 32.38 -90.31
N PRO A 381 9.13 32.88 -90.28
CA PRO A 381 8.19 33.26 -89.20
C PRO A 381 6.69 32.84 -89.43
N ARG A 382 5.78 33.35 -88.56
CA ARG A 382 4.29 33.43 -88.65
C ARG A 382 3.54 32.12 -88.29
N GLY A 383 2.46 32.14 -87.49
CA GLY A 383 1.76 33.26 -86.81
C GLY A 383 0.55 32.76 -85.99
N SER A 384 -0.25 33.59 -85.30
CA SER A 384 -0.04 35.01 -84.90
C SER A 384 -1.15 35.54 -83.96
N LYS A 385 -0.74 36.19 -82.85
CA LYS A 385 -1.41 37.30 -82.11
C LYS A 385 -2.87 37.16 -81.61
N ILE A 386 -3.02 37.29 -80.28
CA ILE A 386 -3.81 38.40 -79.67
C ILE A 386 -2.93 39.05 -78.58
N GLN A 387 -2.99 40.38 -78.43
CA GLN A 387 -2.26 41.14 -77.40
C GLN A 387 -3.05 42.40 -76.97
N THR A 388 -3.34 42.54 -75.68
CA THR A 388 -3.58 43.81 -74.98
C THR A 388 -3.28 43.63 -73.48
N ARG A 389 -2.70 44.57 -72.75
CA ARG A 389 -1.80 45.70 -73.13
C ARG A 389 -0.99 46.02 -71.86
N ILE A 390 0.34 46.05 -71.93
CA ILE A 390 1.17 46.45 -70.78
C ILE A 390 1.43 47.96 -70.88
N LEU A 391 1.14 48.70 -69.81
CA LEU A 391 1.67 50.04 -69.56
C LEU A 391 2.79 49.94 -68.52
N LYS A 392 3.88 50.70 -68.73
CA LYS A 392 4.97 50.90 -67.76
C LYS A 392 4.84 52.31 -67.18
N GLN A 393 4.86 52.43 -65.86
CA GLN A 393 5.29 53.57 -65.03
C GLN A 393 5.49 53.01 -63.59
N ASP A 394 6.43 53.43 -62.74
CA ASP A 394 7.66 54.22 -62.93
C ASP A 394 8.72 53.81 -61.89
N LEU A 395 9.96 54.30 -62.02
CA LEU A 395 11.15 53.83 -61.29
C LEU A 395 11.36 54.48 -59.90
N THR A 396 10.51 54.14 -58.92
CA THR A 396 10.64 54.63 -57.52
C THR A 396 10.31 53.57 -56.43
N GLY A 397 10.40 52.27 -56.74
CA GLY A 397 9.83 51.20 -55.88
C GLY A 397 10.76 50.40 -54.93
N ASP A 398 12.09 50.52 -55.02
CA ASP A 398 13.02 49.49 -54.48
C ASP A 398 13.15 49.38 -52.94
N PHE A 399 12.57 50.31 -52.18
CA PHE A 399 12.56 50.24 -50.70
C PHE A 399 11.23 49.73 -50.11
N GLU A 400 10.14 49.73 -50.88
CA GLU A 400 8.84 49.18 -50.43
C GLU A 400 8.77 47.65 -50.61
N SER A 401 9.37 47.11 -51.68
CA SER A 401 9.32 45.68 -52.02
C SER A 401 9.70 44.77 -50.85
N LYS A 402 10.91 44.98 -50.31
CA LYS A 402 11.51 44.18 -49.23
C LYS A 402 10.76 44.20 -47.89
N LYS A 403 9.87 45.19 -47.65
CA LYS A 403 9.02 45.21 -46.43
C LYS A 403 7.72 44.42 -46.58
N ASN A 404 7.34 44.05 -47.80
CA ASN A 404 6.07 43.39 -48.10
C ASN A 404 6.18 41.89 -48.40
N GLU A 405 7.42 41.39 -48.52
CA GLU A 405 7.75 39.97 -48.70
C GLU A 405 7.77 39.25 -47.34
N LEU A 406 6.88 38.29 -47.16
CA LEU A 406 6.84 37.38 -46.02
C LEU A 406 7.73 36.16 -46.29
N PRO A 407 8.08 35.37 -45.26
CA PRO A 407 8.60 34.02 -45.45
C PRO A 407 7.78 33.20 -46.46
N ASP A 408 8.45 32.31 -47.17
CA ASP A 408 7.90 31.49 -48.26
C ASP A 408 7.37 32.27 -49.49
N GLY A 409 7.73 33.55 -49.65
CA GLY A 409 7.47 34.33 -50.87
C GLY A 409 6.02 34.84 -51.01
N LEU A 410 5.25 34.82 -49.92
CA LEU A 410 3.93 35.42 -49.86
C LEU A 410 4.04 36.96 -49.72
N ASN A 411 3.14 37.71 -50.36
CA ASN A 411 3.13 39.17 -50.27
C ASN A 411 1.95 39.67 -49.42
N LYS A 412 2.23 40.45 -48.35
CA LYS A 412 1.20 40.90 -47.40
C LYS A 412 0.11 41.75 -48.05
N LYS A 413 0.47 42.72 -48.90
CA LYS A 413 -0.49 43.57 -49.64
C LYS A 413 -1.40 42.74 -50.55
N ARG A 414 -0.87 41.70 -51.22
CA ARG A 414 -1.68 40.79 -52.04
C ARG A 414 -2.67 39.95 -51.23
N LEU A 415 -2.27 39.49 -50.04
CA LEU A 415 -3.17 38.76 -49.12
C LEU A 415 -4.30 39.66 -48.59
N GLN A 416 -3.98 40.91 -48.22
CA GLN A 416 -4.98 41.91 -47.82
C GLN A 416 -6.00 42.21 -48.93
N ILE A 417 -5.57 42.35 -50.19
CA ILE A 417 -6.47 42.55 -51.35
C ILE A 417 -7.40 41.35 -51.55
N LEU A 418 -6.88 40.12 -51.45
CA LEU A 418 -7.71 38.92 -51.51
C LEU A 418 -8.70 38.85 -50.35
N LEU A 419 -8.30 39.27 -49.15
CA LEU A 419 -9.18 39.29 -47.98
C LEU A 419 -10.30 40.35 -48.09
N LYS A 420 -9.97 41.59 -48.51
CA LYS A 420 -10.99 42.62 -48.81
C LYS A 420 -11.97 42.17 -49.93
N GLY A 421 -11.53 41.31 -50.86
CA GLY A 421 -12.35 40.80 -51.97
C GLY A 421 -13.23 39.58 -51.64
N TYR A 422 -12.73 38.63 -50.84
CA TYR A 422 -13.42 37.35 -50.54
C TYR A 422 -13.92 37.24 -49.09
N GLY A 423 -13.61 38.19 -48.21
CA GLY A 423 -14.00 38.22 -46.80
C GLY A 423 -13.23 37.26 -45.89
N GLU A 424 -12.74 36.12 -46.41
CA GLU A 424 -12.05 35.10 -45.61
C GLU A 424 -10.93 34.36 -46.36
N TYR A 425 -9.97 33.79 -45.62
CA TYR A 425 -8.94 32.92 -46.19
C TYR A 425 -9.41 31.46 -46.35
N PRO A 426 -9.03 30.76 -47.45
CA PRO A 426 -9.44 29.37 -47.66
C PRO A 426 -9.04 28.44 -46.51
N THR A 427 -10.01 27.70 -45.97
CA THR A 427 -9.87 26.86 -44.76
C THR A 427 -8.68 25.89 -44.79
N LYS A 428 -8.33 25.36 -45.97
CA LYS A 428 -7.17 24.48 -46.18
C LYS A 428 -5.81 25.16 -45.95
N TYR A 429 -5.73 26.47 -46.15
CA TYR A 429 -4.48 27.24 -46.12
C TYR A 429 -4.44 28.29 -45.00
N ARG A 430 -5.59 28.65 -44.38
CA ARG A 430 -5.70 29.63 -43.29
C ARG A 430 -4.60 29.51 -42.24
N MET A 431 -4.34 28.32 -41.71
CA MET A 431 -3.31 28.08 -40.67
C MET A 431 -1.86 28.24 -41.17
N PHE A 432 -1.60 28.08 -42.47
CA PHE A 432 -0.30 28.36 -43.09
C PHE A 432 -0.13 29.87 -43.32
N ILE A 433 -1.18 30.53 -43.81
CA ILE A 433 -1.25 31.99 -44.00
C ILE A 433 -1.04 32.71 -42.65
N TRP A 434 -1.67 32.26 -41.57
CA TRP A 434 -1.45 32.84 -40.23
C TRP A 434 0.00 32.68 -39.75
N ARG A 435 0.65 31.54 -39.99
CA ARG A 435 2.07 31.31 -39.63
C ARG A 435 3.02 32.22 -40.41
N SER A 436 2.75 32.50 -41.69
CA SER A 436 3.55 33.43 -42.50
C SER A 436 3.29 34.90 -42.17
N LEU A 437 2.05 35.28 -41.86
CA LEU A 437 1.69 36.63 -41.39
C LEU A 437 2.32 36.95 -40.03
N LEU A 438 2.27 36.02 -39.07
CA LEU A 438 2.83 36.17 -37.73
C LEU A 438 4.35 35.92 -37.65
N GLN A 439 4.97 35.49 -38.76
CA GLN A 439 6.42 35.24 -38.88
C GLN A 439 7.00 34.38 -37.74
N LEU A 440 6.30 33.31 -37.37
CA LEU A 440 6.64 32.52 -36.18
C LEU A 440 8.06 31.90 -36.27
N PRO A 441 8.86 31.94 -35.19
CA PRO A 441 10.26 31.53 -35.22
C PRO A 441 10.48 30.02 -35.04
N GLU A 442 9.50 29.29 -34.50
CA GLU A 442 9.55 27.85 -34.19
C GLU A 442 10.73 27.47 -33.27
N ASN A 443 10.84 28.18 -32.14
CA ASN A 443 11.95 28.08 -31.17
C ASN A 443 11.85 26.80 -30.30
N HIS A 444 11.97 25.62 -30.91
CA HIS A 444 11.86 24.31 -30.26
C HIS A 444 12.67 24.17 -28.96
N THR A 445 13.89 24.70 -28.89
CA THR A 445 14.78 24.60 -27.71
C THR A 445 14.29 25.46 -26.54
N ALA A 446 13.94 26.73 -26.79
CA ALA A 446 13.43 27.64 -25.77
C ALA A 446 12.04 27.23 -25.28
N PHE A 447 11.20 26.63 -26.13
CA PHE A 447 9.92 26.09 -25.70
C PHE A 447 10.06 24.80 -24.87
N SER A 448 11.04 23.95 -25.20
CA SER A 448 11.31 22.74 -24.42
C SER A 448 11.72 23.08 -22.99
N SER A 449 12.64 24.04 -22.79
CA SER A 449 13.07 24.44 -21.44
C SER A 449 11.98 25.13 -20.61
N LEU A 450 10.94 25.69 -21.25
CA LEU A 450 9.72 26.16 -20.57
C LEU A 450 8.78 25.02 -20.17
N ILE A 451 8.72 23.93 -20.95
CA ILE A 451 7.96 22.73 -20.63
C ILE A 451 8.66 21.87 -19.56
N ASP A 452 9.98 21.81 -19.57
CA ASP A 452 10.78 20.99 -18.64
C ASP A 452 10.68 21.48 -17.18
N LYS A 453 10.31 22.76 -16.98
CA LYS A 453 9.92 23.33 -15.67
C LYS A 453 8.59 22.78 -15.12
N GLY A 454 7.87 21.95 -15.87
CA GLY A 454 6.62 21.30 -15.43
C GLY A 454 5.39 22.20 -15.40
N THR A 455 4.27 21.69 -14.85
CA THR A 455 3.02 22.47 -14.73
C THR A 455 3.07 23.44 -13.56
N HIS A 456 2.78 24.72 -13.81
CA HIS A 456 2.77 25.76 -12.78
C HIS A 456 1.61 25.54 -11.79
N VAL A 457 1.88 25.78 -10.50
CA VAL A 457 0.98 25.40 -9.39
C VAL A 457 -0.42 26.01 -9.53
N THR A 458 -0.52 27.28 -9.96
CA THR A 458 -1.81 27.97 -10.17
C THR A 458 -2.75 27.20 -11.09
N PHE A 459 -2.21 26.48 -12.09
CA PHE A 459 -3.01 25.81 -13.12
C PHE A 459 -3.29 24.33 -12.81
N LEU A 460 -2.74 23.75 -11.74
CA LEU A 460 -3.11 22.40 -11.30
C LEU A 460 -4.62 22.31 -11.01
N ASN A 461 -5.16 23.29 -10.29
CA ASN A 461 -6.57 23.39 -9.94
C ASN A 461 -7.45 24.08 -11.01
N LEU A 462 -6.94 24.32 -12.23
CA LEU A 462 -7.66 25.06 -13.29
C LEU A 462 -9.09 24.52 -13.54
N GLN A 463 -9.27 23.19 -13.47
CA GLN A 463 -10.57 22.54 -13.66
C GLN A 463 -11.66 22.99 -12.66
N LYS A 464 -11.29 23.45 -11.46
CA LYS A 464 -12.24 23.97 -10.46
C LYS A 464 -12.77 25.36 -10.83
N LYS A 465 -11.96 26.19 -11.51
CA LYS A 465 -12.36 27.53 -11.98
C LYS A 465 -12.99 27.49 -13.38
N TYR A 466 -12.48 26.62 -14.27
CA TYR A 466 -12.91 26.50 -15.66
C TYR A 466 -13.28 25.02 -15.97
N PRO A 467 -14.56 24.64 -15.91
CA PRO A 467 -15.02 23.25 -16.01
C PRO A 467 -14.99 22.69 -17.45
N ILE A 468 -13.78 22.46 -17.98
CA ILE A 468 -13.55 21.95 -19.33
C ILE A 468 -13.86 20.44 -19.40
N LYS A 469 -14.90 20.07 -20.15
CA LYS A 469 -15.35 18.67 -20.33
C LYS A 469 -14.30 17.74 -20.99
N SER A 470 -13.37 18.28 -21.79
CA SER A 470 -12.34 17.49 -22.50
C SER A 470 -11.02 17.45 -21.73
N ARG A 471 -10.65 16.26 -21.22
CA ARG A 471 -9.37 16.04 -20.52
C ARG A 471 -8.13 16.32 -21.39
N LYS A 472 -8.20 16.06 -22.71
CA LYS A 472 -7.09 16.37 -23.65
C LYS A 472 -6.91 17.88 -23.77
N LEU A 473 -7.99 18.63 -24.00
CA LEU A 473 -7.94 20.09 -24.16
C LEU A 473 -7.54 20.77 -22.84
N LEU A 474 -8.08 20.34 -21.70
CA LEU A 474 -7.67 20.81 -20.36
C LEU A 474 -6.15 20.64 -20.15
N ARG A 475 -5.59 19.46 -20.44
CA ARG A 475 -4.14 19.21 -20.29
C ARG A 475 -3.30 20.08 -21.24
N VAL A 476 -3.75 20.30 -22.48
CA VAL A 476 -3.06 21.20 -23.41
C VAL A 476 -3.07 22.63 -22.88
N LEU A 477 -4.22 23.14 -22.43
CA LEU A 477 -4.39 24.48 -21.86
C LEU A 477 -3.53 24.68 -20.60
N GLN A 478 -3.55 23.73 -19.66
CA GLN A 478 -2.71 23.77 -18.46
C GLN A 478 -1.22 23.87 -18.81
N ARG A 479 -0.75 23.14 -19.84
CA ARG A 479 0.66 23.18 -20.27
C ARG A 479 1.01 24.48 -21.01
N THR A 480 0.14 25.02 -21.87
CA THR A 480 0.41 26.30 -22.54
C THR A 480 0.40 27.47 -21.56
N LEU A 481 -0.55 27.50 -20.62
CA LEU A 481 -0.59 28.50 -19.54
C LEU A 481 0.64 28.37 -18.61
N SER A 482 1.05 27.15 -18.27
CA SER A 482 2.29 26.93 -17.49
C SER A 482 3.53 27.44 -18.23
N ALA A 483 3.65 27.19 -19.53
CA ALA A 483 4.76 27.71 -20.33
C ALA A 483 4.78 29.24 -20.40
N LEU A 484 3.61 29.90 -20.41
CA LEU A 484 3.51 31.36 -20.32
C LEU A 484 3.94 31.87 -18.94
N ALA A 485 3.42 31.31 -17.84
CA ALA A 485 3.86 31.64 -16.48
C ALA A 485 5.38 31.42 -16.26
N HIS A 486 5.95 30.40 -16.89
CA HIS A 486 7.39 30.11 -16.86
C HIS A 486 8.24 31.04 -17.75
N TRP A 487 7.61 31.81 -18.64
CA TRP A 487 8.21 32.83 -19.49
C TRP A 487 8.12 34.23 -18.86
N SER A 488 7.02 34.54 -18.16
CA SER A 488 6.91 35.72 -17.29
C SER A 488 5.91 35.49 -16.15
N VAL A 489 6.29 35.89 -14.93
CA VAL A 489 5.59 35.56 -13.68
C VAL A 489 4.16 36.11 -13.65
N ILE A 490 3.92 37.29 -14.23
CA ILE A 490 2.60 37.92 -14.30
C ILE A 490 1.53 37.02 -14.95
N PHE A 491 1.92 36.19 -15.93
CA PHE A 491 1.01 35.26 -16.59
C PHE A 491 0.54 34.12 -15.66
N SER A 492 1.12 33.98 -14.47
CA SER A 492 0.63 33.09 -13.42
C SER A 492 -0.50 33.70 -12.57
N ASP A 493 -0.68 35.02 -12.63
CA ASP A 493 -1.59 35.81 -11.81
C ASP A 493 -2.76 36.41 -12.59
N THR A 494 -2.58 36.67 -13.88
CA THR A 494 -3.61 37.21 -14.78
C THR A 494 -4.84 36.29 -14.86
N PRO A 495 -6.00 36.68 -14.30
CA PRO A 495 -7.16 35.79 -14.16
C PRO A 495 -7.82 35.48 -15.52
N TYR A 496 -7.73 36.42 -16.47
CA TYR A 496 -8.32 36.34 -17.80
C TYR A 496 -7.50 35.54 -18.83
N LEU A 497 -6.22 35.30 -18.58
CA LEU A 497 -5.34 34.60 -19.53
C LEU A 497 -5.86 33.21 -19.99
N PRO A 498 -6.54 32.40 -19.14
CA PRO A 498 -7.18 31.16 -19.59
C PRO A 498 -8.27 31.39 -20.64
N LEU A 499 -9.04 32.48 -20.55
CA LEU A 499 -10.11 32.81 -21.51
C LEU A 499 -9.50 33.23 -22.86
N LEU A 500 -8.54 34.16 -22.85
CA LEU A 500 -7.80 34.59 -24.02
C LEU A 500 -7.06 33.44 -24.72
N ALA A 501 -6.46 32.51 -23.96
CA ALA A 501 -5.73 31.37 -24.50
C ALA A 501 -6.63 30.23 -25.04
N PHE A 502 -7.84 30.07 -24.50
CA PHE A 502 -8.75 28.97 -24.82
C PHE A 502 -9.09 28.81 -26.32
N PRO A 503 -9.47 29.85 -27.09
CA PRO A 503 -9.81 29.67 -28.50
C PRO A 503 -8.60 29.20 -29.33
N PHE A 504 -7.39 29.71 -29.07
CA PHE A 504 -6.17 29.26 -29.74
C PHE A 504 -5.83 27.82 -29.38
N VAL A 505 -5.90 27.44 -28.10
CA VAL A 505 -5.70 26.05 -27.65
C VAL A 505 -6.71 25.10 -28.28
N LYS A 506 -7.96 25.53 -28.44
CA LYS A 506 -9.03 24.75 -29.10
C LYS A 506 -8.79 24.55 -30.60
N LEU A 507 -8.02 25.43 -31.26
CA LEU A 507 -7.63 25.31 -32.68
C LEU A 507 -6.31 24.54 -32.87
N PHE A 508 -5.29 24.82 -32.07
CA PHE A 508 -3.93 24.28 -32.21
C PHE A 508 -3.65 23.05 -31.30
N GLN A 509 -4.67 22.27 -30.97
CA GLN A 509 -4.60 21.10 -30.06
C GLN A 509 -3.48 20.09 -30.40
N ASN A 510 -3.06 20.02 -31.67
CA ASN A 510 -2.06 19.08 -32.17
C ASN A 510 -0.62 19.63 -32.19
N ASN A 511 -0.41 20.93 -31.93
CA ASN A 511 0.94 21.52 -31.88
C ASN A 511 1.02 22.63 -30.81
N GLN A 512 1.55 22.28 -29.64
CA GLN A 512 1.66 23.19 -28.51
C GLN A 512 2.69 24.32 -28.72
N LEU A 513 3.72 24.11 -29.55
CA LEU A 513 4.72 25.14 -29.87
C LEU A 513 4.08 26.29 -30.65
N ILE A 514 3.40 25.98 -31.75
CA ILE A 514 2.66 26.97 -32.55
C ILE A 514 1.59 27.65 -31.68
N CYS A 515 0.86 26.88 -30.86
CA CYS A 515 -0.14 27.45 -29.96
C CYS A 515 0.46 28.48 -28.98
N PHE A 516 1.63 28.17 -28.40
CA PHE A 516 2.35 29.07 -27.50
C PHE A 516 2.86 30.31 -28.25
N GLU A 517 3.51 30.14 -29.41
CA GLU A 517 4.07 31.26 -30.17
C GLU A 517 3.00 32.19 -30.77
N VAL A 518 1.82 31.65 -31.14
CA VAL A 518 0.66 32.47 -31.54
C VAL A 518 0.13 33.28 -30.35
N ILE A 519 0.00 32.69 -29.15
CA ILE A 519 -0.46 33.43 -27.96
C ILE A 519 0.59 34.47 -27.53
N ALA A 520 1.89 34.15 -27.59
CA ALA A 520 2.97 35.08 -27.26
C ALA A 520 3.10 36.23 -28.28
N THR A 521 2.95 35.97 -29.60
CA THR A 521 2.87 37.06 -30.60
C THR A 521 1.62 37.92 -30.40
N LEU A 522 0.49 37.32 -30.02
CA LEU A 522 -0.73 38.07 -29.71
C LEU A 522 -0.54 39.00 -28.50
N ILE A 523 0.01 38.48 -27.40
CA ILE A 523 0.26 39.26 -26.18
C ILE A 523 1.24 40.42 -26.44
N ILE A 524 2.32 40.20 -27.18
CA ILE A 524 3.32 41.24 -27.47
C ILE A 524 2.76 42.36 -28.38
N ASN A 525 1.92 42.01 -29.36
CA ASN A 525 1.54 42.95 -30.43
C ASN A 525 0.14 43.53 -30.29
N TRP A 526 -0.86 42.73 -29.90
CA TRP A 526 -2.26 43.16 -29.76
C TRP A 526 -2.68 43.43 -28.30
N CYS A 527 -1.93 42.91 -27.32
CA CYS A 527 -2.11 43.24 -25.89
C CYS A 527 -1.06 44.25 -25.37
N GLN A 528 -0.54 45.12 -26.23
CA GLN A 528 0.29 46.25 -25.81
C GLN A 528 -0.46 47.09 -24.76
N HIS A 529 0.24 47.54 -23.72
CA HIS A 529 -0.31 48.31 -22.59
C HIS A 529 -1.36 47.58 -21.72
N TRP A 530 -1.67 46.30 -21.97
CA TRP A 530 -2.71 45.58 -21.20
C TRP A 530 -2.37 45.33 -19.73
N PHE A 531 -1.09 45.41 -19.36
CA PHE A 531 -0.58 44.99 -18.05
C PHE A 531 0.03 46.13 -17.22
N GLU A 532 -0.04 47.38 -17.71
CA GLU A 532 0.56 48.56 -17.05
C GLU A 532 -0.04 48.84 -15.67
N TYR A 533 -1.34 48.62 -15.51
CA TYR A 533 -2.10 48.85 -14.26
C TYR A 533 -2.52 47.56 -13.55
N PHE A 534 -1.88 46.42 -13.88
CA PHE A 534 -2.21 45.12 -13.28
C PHE A 534 -2.21 45.19 -11.73
N PRO A 535 -3.27 44.73 -11.04
CA PRO A 535 -4.33 43.81 -11.49
C PRO A 535 -5.54 44.43 -12.22
N ASN A 536 -5.63 45.75 -12.34
CA ASN A 536 -6.77 46.42 -12.98
C ASN A 536 -6.77 46.21 -14.51
N PRO A 537 -7.95 46.25 -15.17
CA PRO A 537 -8.02 46.26 -16.63
C PRO A 537 -7.36 47.52 -17.22
N PRO A 538 -6.93 47.48 -18.49
CA PRO A 538 -6.09 48.52 -19.08
C PRO A 538 -6.88 49.80 -19.43
N ILE A 539 -6.95 50.70 -18.46
CA ILE A 539 -7.60 52.01 -18.55
C ILE A 539 -7.18 52.78 -19.83
N ASN A 540 -5.90 52.75 -20.17
CA ASN A 540 -5.34 53.38 -21.39
C ASN A 540 -5.97 52.85 -22.69
N ILE A 541 -6.30 51.56 -22.77
CA ILE A 541 -6.90 50.94 -23.96
C ILE A 541 -8.42 51.16 -23.97
N LEU A 542 -9.06 51.11 -22.80
CA LEU A 542 -10.49 51.39 -22.66
C LEU A 542 -10.83 52.84 -23.03
N SER A 543 -10.01 53.81 -22.60
CA SER A 543 -10.20 55.23 -22.97
C SER A 543 -9.93 55.51 -24.45
N MET A 544 -9.02 54.78 -25.12
CA MET A 544 -8.88 54.86 -26.58
C MET A 544 -10.15 54.40 -27.30
N ILE A 545 -10.75 53.28 -26.87
CA ILE A 545 -12.01 52.77 -27.43
C ILE A 545 -13.15 53.77 -27.19
N GLU A 546 -13.22 54.34 -25.98
CA GLU A 546 -14.21 55.35 -25.59
C GLU A 546 -14.09 56.64 -26.42
N ASN A 547 -12.86 57.13 -26.65
CA ASN A 547 -12.61 58.31 -27.49
C ASN A 547 -12.99 58.09 -28.97
N VAL A 548 -12.73 56.90 -29.53
CA VAL A 548 -13.14 56.58 -30.91
C VAL A 548 -14.67 56.44 -30.99
N LEU A 549 -15.32 55.81 -30.00
CA LEU A 549 -16.78 55.76 -29.92
C LEU A 549 -17.39 57.17 -29.78
N ALA A 550 -16.80 58.03 -28.94
CA ALA A 550 -17.18 59.43 -28.76
C ALA A 550 -17.07 60.28 -30.04
N PHE A 551 -16.23 59.88 -31.01
CA PHE A 551 -16.16 60.54 -32.31
C PHE A 551 -17.27 60.07 -33.25
N HIS A 552 -17.53 58.76 -33.32
CA HIS A 552 -18.43 58.16 -34.31
C HIS A 552 -19.89 58.00 -33.89
N ASP A 553 -20.19 57.71 -32.62
CA ASP A 553 -21.55 57.59 -32.09
C ASP A 553 -21.67 58.20 -30.68
N LYS A 554 -21.90 59.51 -30.68
CA LYS A 554 -22.14 60.32 -29.46
C LYS A 554 -23.47 60.03 -28.78
N GLU A 555 -24.40 59.36 -29.45
CA GLU A 555 -25.73 59.05 -28.91
C GLU A 555 -25.66 57.75 -28.11
N LEU A 556 -25.04 56.72 -28.67
CA LEU A 556 -24.78 55.46 -27.97
C LEU A 556 -23.88 55.66 -26.74
N LEU A 557 -22.83 56.50 -26.84
CA LEU A 557 -21.98 56.80 -25.68
C LEU A 557 -22.73 57.60 -24.59
N ARG A 558 -23.65 58.50 -24.95
CA ARG A 558 -24.51 59.18 -23.97
C ARG A 558 -25.41 58.18 -23.26
N HIS A 559 -26.07 57.29 -24.01
CA HIS A 559 -26.90 56.24 -23.42
C HIS A 559 -26.13 55.35 -22.44
N PHE A 560 -24.84 55.08 -22.67
CA PHE A 560 -23.99 54.41 -21.70
C PHE A 560 -23.73 55.26 -20.43
N ILE A 561 -23.39 56.54 -20.59
CA ILE A 561 -23.14 57.47 -19.47
C ILE A 561 -24.41 57.67 -18.62
N ASP A 562 -25.57 57.83 -19.26
CA ASP A 562 -26.87 58.06 -18.62
C ASP A 562 -27.36 56.85 -17.79
N HIS A 563 -26.72 55.68 -17.94
CA HIS A 563 -27.01 54.43 -17.21
C HIS A 563 -25.83 53.91 -16.36
N ASP A 564 -24.83 54.74 -16.05
CA ASP A 564 -23.62 54.40 -15.27
C ASP A 564 -22.74 53.27 -15.88
N ILE A 565 -22.72 53.15 -17.21
CA ILE A 565 -22.01 52.08 -17.93
C ILE A 565 -20.62 52.57 -18.37
N THR A 566 -19.59 52.09 -17.69
CA THR A 566 -18.19 52.41 -18.02
C THR A 566 -17.69 51.58 -19.22
N SER A 567 -16.61 52.04 -19.87
CA SER A 567 -15.91 51.27 -20.91
C SER A 567 -15.40 49.90 -20.44
N GLN A 568 -15.22 49.69 -19.14
CA GLN A 568 -14.95 48.36 -18.58
C GLN A 568 -16.11 47.36 -18.81
N LEU A 569 -17.36 47.80 -19.00
CA LEU A 569 -18.50 46.91 -19.20
C LEU A 569 -18.75 46.59 -20.69
N TYR A 570 -18.70 47.58 -21.58
CA TYR A 570 -19.01 47.37 -23.00
C TYR A 570 -17.79 46.99 -23.87
N ALA A 571 -16.56 47.20 -23.41
CA ALA A 571 -15.35 46.91 -24.17
C ALA A 571 -14.50 45.78 -23.58
N TRP A 572 -14.37 45.68 -22.25
CA TRP A 572 -13.48 44.69 -21.65
C TRP A 572 -13.92 43.22 -21.87
N PRO A 573 -15.19 42.78 -21.70
CA PRO A 573 -15.57 41.37 -21.92
C PRO A 573 -15.25 40.85 -23.33
N LEU A 574 -15.40 41.74 -24.33
CA LEU A 574 -15.06 41.48 -25.73
C LEU A 574 -13.54 41.30 -25.94
N LEU A 575 -12.71 42.07 -25.23
CA LEU A 575 -11.25 41.90 -25.24
C LEU A 575 -10.78 40.72 -24.40
N GLU A 576 -11.38 40.49 -23.22
CA GLU A 576 -11.00 39.45 -22.26
C GLU A 576 -11.14 38.04 -22.86
N THR A 577 -12.27 37.80 -23.53
CA THR A 577 -12.55 36.55 -24.26
C THR A 577 -12.02 36.55 -25.70
N VAL A 578 -11.45 37.68 -26.15
CA VAL A 578 -11.13 38.03 -27.55
C VAL A 578 -12.25 37.60 -28.51
N PHE A 579 -13.48 38.07 -28.23
CA PHE A 579 -14.75 37.78 -28.92
C PHE A 579 -15.17 36.29 -28.96
N SER A 580 -14.50 35.37 -28.26
CA SER A 580 -14.75 33.91 -28.41
C SER A 580 -15.97 33.38 -27.64
N GLU A 581 -16.58 34.19 -26.77
CA GLU A 581 -17.85 33.93 -26.12
C GLU A 581 -19.03 34.28 -27.05
N VAL A 582 -19.02 35.54 -27.52
CA VAL A 582 -20.03 36.19 -28.36
C VAL A 582 -20.12 35.61 -29.78
N LEU A 583 -18.99 35.34 -30.44
CA LEU A 583 -18.98 34.87 -31.84
C LEU A 583 -19.05 33.34 -31.95
N THR A 584 -19.58 32.85 -33.07
CA THR A 584 -19.40 31.44 -33.44
C THR A 584 -17.97 31.18 -33.93
N ARG A 585 -17.59 29.90 -34.05
CA ARG A 585 -16.27 29.49 -34.51
C ARG A 585 -15.91 30.05 -35.89
N GLU A 586 -16.88 30.17 -36.79
CA GLU A 586 -16.62 30.56 -38.18
C GLU A 586 -16.47 32.08 -38.32
N GLU A 587 -17.34 32.86 -37.65
CA GLU A 587 -17.19 34.31 -37.56
C GLU A 587 -15.89 34.71 -36.87
N TRP A 588 -15.53 34.05 -35.77
CA TRP A 588 -14.28 34.29 -35.05
C TRP A 588 -13.05 34.04 -35.94
N LEU A 589 -13.06 32.99 -36.79
CA LEU A 589 -11.99 32.74 -37.76
C LEU A 589 -11.92 33.82 -38.86
N LYS A 590 -13.06 34.34 -39.33
CA LYS A 590 -13.10 35.46 -40.30
C LYS A 590 -12.59 36.76 -39.69
N LEU A 591 -12.94 37.04 -38.44
CA LEU A 591 -12.41 38.18 -37.71
C LEU A 591 -10.88 38.06 -37.56
N PHE A 592 -10.37 36.89 -37.18
CA PHE A 592 -8.93 36.70 -37.00
C PHE A 592 -8.10 36.67 -38.29
N ASP A 593 -8.69 36.25 -39.43
CA ASP A 593 -8.08 36.48 -40.74
C ASP A 593 -7.78 37.96 -40.98
N ASN A 594 -8.67 38.85 -40.53
CA ASN A 594 -8.52 40.30 -40.67
C ASN A 594 -7.57 40.89 -39.60
N ILE A 595 -7.72 40.53 -38.32
CA ILE A 595 -6.85 40.98 -37.22
C ILE A 595 -5.36 40.72 -37.55
N PHE A 596 -5.00 39.50 -37.96
CA PHE A 596 -3.61 39.15 -38.28
C PHE A 596 -3.11 39.73 -39.61
N SER A 597 -4.01 40.22 -40.48
CA SER A 597 -3.64 40.85 -41.75
C SER A 597 -3.39 42.35 -41.65
N ASN A 598 -3.98 43.04 -40.65
CA ASN A 598 -3.99 44.50 -40.53
C ASN A 598 -2.97 45.01 -39.49
N HIS A 599 -3.21 46.19 -38.90
CA HIS A 599 -2.43 46.76 -37.78
C HIS A 599 -3.05 46.37 -36.43
N PRO A 600 -2.32 46.35 -35.29
CA PRO A 600 -2.89 45.94 -34.00
C PRO A 600 -4.14 46.69 -33.54
N SER A 601 -4.26 47.97 -33.91
CA SER A 601 -5.45 48.80 -33.69
C SER A 601 -6.75 48.22 -34.26
N PHE A 602 -6.69 47.35 -35.28
CA PHE A 602 -7.86 46.70 -35.87
C PHE A 602 -8.67 45.93 -34.81
N LEU A 603 -8.03 45.38 -33.78
CA LEU A 603 -8.73 44.72 -32.66
C LEU A 603 -9.55 45.72 -31.84
N LEU A 604 -9.02 46.91 -31.56
CA LEU A 604 -9.71 47.96 -30.80
C LEU A 604 -10.85 48.58 -31.63
N MET A 605 -10.59 48.84 -32.91
CA MET A 605 -11.62 49.30 -33.87
C MET A 605 -12.73 48.26 -34.04
N THR A 606 -12.44 46.95 -33.88
CA THR A 606 -13.48 45.89 -33.86
C THR A 606 -14.42 46.05 -32.68
N VAL A 607 -13.94 46.43 -31.50
CA VAL A 607 -14.80 46.68 -30.32
C VAL A 607 -15.76 47.85 -30.59
N VAL A 608 -15.26 48.95 -31.17
CA VAL A 608 -16.10 50.11 -31.53
C VAL A 608 -17.11 49.73 -32.62
N ALA A 609 -16.67 49.10 -33.71
CA ALA A 609 -17.54 48.67 -34.80
C ALA A 609 -18.61 47.68 -34.33
N TYR A 610 -18.27 46.75 -33.42
CA TYR A 610 -19.22 45.81 -32.85
C TYR A 610 -20.31 46.53 -32.04
N ASN A 611 -19.94 47.52 -31.23
CA ASN A 611 -20.89 48.36 -30.49
C ASN A 611 -21.80 49.19 -31.44
N ILE A 612 -21.23 49.85 -32.45
CA ILE A 612 -22.00 50.63 -33.45
C ILE A 612 -22.96 49.73 -34.26
N CYS A 613 -22.53 48.54 -34.69
CA CYS A 613 -23.42 47.56 -35.34
C CYS A 613 -24.48 47.00 -34.38
N SER A 614 -24.26 47.08 -33.06
CA SER A 614 -25.18 46.68 -31.99
C SER A 614 -26.08 47.81 -31.47
N ARG A 615 -26.01 49.01 -32.06
CA ARG A 615 -26.70 50.24 -31.58
C ARG A 615 -28.19 50.03 -31.29
N VAL A 616 -28.94 49.33 -32.14
CA VAL A 616 -30.39 49.14 -31.95
C VAL A 616 -30.72 48.27 -30.73
N PRO A 617 -30.12 47.08 -30.52
CA PRO A 617 -30.19 46.38 -29.24
C PRO A 617 -29.75 47.22 -28.04
N LEU A 618 -28.59 47.88 -28.11
CA LEU A 618 -27.98 48.57 -26.96
C LEU A 618 -28.79 49.78 -26.47
N LEU A 619 -29.42 50.54 -27.38
CA LEU A 619 -30.31 51.66 -27.02
C LEU A 619 -31.67 51.20 -26.43
N ASN A 620 -32.01 49.91 -26.51
CA ASN A 620 -33.21 49.34 -25.86
C ASN A 620 -32.93 48.76 -24.47
N CYS A 621 -31.67 48.56 -24.10
CA CYS A 621 -31.27 48.13 -22.77
C CYS A 621 -31.35 49.31 -21.78
N ASN A 622 -31.96 49.11 -20.62
CA ASN A 622 -32.21 50.18 -19.62
C ASN A 622 -31.71 49.83 -18.21
N LEU A 623 -31.45 48.55 -17.94
CA LEU A 623 -30.84 48.09 -16.70
C LEU A 623 -29.40 47.67 -16.98
N LYS A 624 -28.48 47.95 -16.06
CA LYS A 624 -27.07 47.57 -16.17
C LYS A 624 -26.89 46.07 -16.47
N ASP A 625 -27.68 45.23 -15.82
CA ASP A 625 -27.73 43.78 -16.01
C ASP A 625 -28.05 43.37 -17.46
N ASP A 626 -28.84 44.16 -18.21
CA ASP A 626 -29.14 43.93 -19.63
C ASP A 626 -27.87 44.01 -20.48
N PHE A 627 -26.97 44.95 -20.15
CA PHE A 627 -25.71 45.15 -20.87
C PHE A 627 -24.67 44.10 -20.49
N GLU A 628 -24.53 43.77 -19.20
CA GLU A 628 -23.68 42.65 -18.76
C GLU A 628 -24.14 41.33 -19.39
N PHE A 629 -25.46 41.10 -19.50
CA PHE A 629 -26.01 39.99 -20.27
C PHE A 629 -25.64 40.08 -21.77
N PHE A 630 -25.83 41.23 -22.42
CA PHE A 630 -25.59 41.42 -23.85
C PHE A 630 -24.14 41.10 -24.26
N PHE A 631 -23.13 41.53 -23.48
CA PHE A 631 -21.71 41.31 -23.82
C PHE A 631 -21.17 39.92 -23.48
N HIS A 632 -21.86 39.15 -22.64
CA HIS A 632 -21.56 37.74 -22.35
C HIS A 632 -22.39 36.72 -23.15
N HIS A 633 -23.31 37.17 -24.02
CA HIS A 633 -24.16 36.30 -24.84
C HIS A 633 -23.93 36.47 -26.34
N ARG A 634 -24.47 35.53 -27.13
CA ARG A 634 -24.34 35.54 -28.59
C ARG A 634 -25.46 36.35 -29.24
N ASN A 635 -25.06 37.37 -29.98
CA ASN A 635 -25.97 38.31 -30.64
C ASN A 635 -26.01 38.05 -32.15
N ASN A 636 -27.18 38.17 -32.76
CA ASN A 636 -27.40 37.90 -34.19
C ASN A 636 -26.85 39.04 -35.06
N LEU A 637 -25.54 39.06 -35.28
CA LEU A 637 -24.82 40.12 -36.00
C LEU A 637 -23.96 39.51 -37.12
N ASP A 638 -24.13 39.97 -38.36
CA ASP A 638 -23.25 39.56 -39.46
C ASP A 638 -21.85 40.16 -39.30
N ILE A 639 -20.87 39.30 -38.98
CA ILE A 639 -19.47 39.69 -38.85
C ILE A 639 -18.91 40.39 -40.10
N ASN A 640 -19.46 40.13 -41.29
CA ASN A 640 -19.03 40.80 -42.52
C ASN A 640 -19.45 42.27 -42.55
N VAL A 641 -20.59 42.63 -41.92
CA VAL A 641 -20.99 44.03 -41.72
C VAL A 641 -20.07 44.70 -40.70
N VAL A 642 -19.77 44.02 -39.58
CA VAL A 642 -18.81 44.53 -38.58
C VAL A 642 -17.43 44.76 -39.20
N ILE A 643 -16.87 43.80 -39.95
CA ILE A 643 -15.56 43.93 -40.61
C ILE A 643 -15.54 45.09 -41.64
N ARG A 644 -16.62 45.28 -42.40
CA ARG A 644 -16.76 46.45 -43.29
C ARG A 644 -16.77 47.76 -42.49
N GLN A 645 -17.49 47.80 -41.36
CA GLN A 645 -17.50 48.95 -40.47
C GLN A 645 -16.12 49.21 -39.85
N VAL A 646 -15.35 48.19 -39.46
CA VAL A 646 -13.96 48.36 -38.97
C VAL A 646 -13.08 49.02 -40.02
N TYR A 647 -13.12 48.54 -41.27
CA TYR A 647 -12.36 49.18 -42.35
C TYR A 647 -12.82 50.62 -42.61
N HIS A 648 -14.12 50.91 -42.51
CA HIS A 648 -14.65 52.27 -42.62
C HIS A 648 -14.19 53.18 -41.46
N LEU A 649 -14.18 52.68 -40.22
CA LEU A 649 -13.67 53.42 -39.06
C LEU A 649 -12.19 53.75 -39.24
N MET A 650 -11.33 52.78 -39.60
CA MET A 650 -9.90 53.04 -39.86
C MET A 650 -9.66 54.06 -40.98
N GLU A 651 -10.55 54.12 -41.97
CA GLU A 651 -10.48 55.08 -43.08
C GLU A 651 -11.14 56.45 -42.75
N THR A 652 -11.78 56.61 -41.58
CA THR A 652 -12.49 57.84 -41.18
C THR A 652 -12.13 58.45 -39.81
N THR A 653 -11.49 57.70 -38.90
CA THR A 653 -10.96 58.28 -37.65
C THR A 653 -9.80 59.25 -37.93
N PRO A 654 -9.77 60.45 -37.34
CA PRO A 654 -8.62 61.35 -37.45
C PRO A 654 -7.40 60.80 -36.72
N THR A 655 -6.20 61.16 -37.19
CA THR A 655 -4.90 60.66 -36.68
C THR A 655 -4.71 60.83 -35.18
N ASP A 656 -5.28 61.88 -34.62
CA ASP A 656 -5.08 62.30 -33.23
C ASP A 656 -5.92 61.44 -32.25
N ILE A 657 -6.95 60.76 -32.78
CA ILE A 657 -7.83 59.83 -32.05
C ILE A 657 -7.53 58.37 -32.44
N HIS A 658 -6.99 58.12 -33.65
CA HIS A 658 -6.70 56.77 -34.15
C HIS A 658 -5.67 56.06 -33.25
N PRO A 659 -5.94 54.83 -32.75
CA PRO A 659 -5.00 54.07 -31.92
C PRO A 659 -3.68 53.64 -32.60
N ASP A 660 -3.38 54.12 -33.81
CA ASP A 660 -2.11 53.86 -34.51
C ASP A 660 -0.99 54.81 -34.03
N SER A 661 -1.36 55.94 -33.42
CA SER A 661 -0.41 56.89 -32.82
C SER A 661 0.23 56.37 -31.52
N MET A 662 -0.48 55.47 -30.82
CA MET A 662 -0.08 54.94 -29.50
C MET A 662 0.40 53.49 -29.53
N LEU A 663 -0.02 52.68 -30.50
CA LEU A 663 0.36 51.28 -30.63
C LEU A 663 1.54 51.09 -31.59
N ASN A 664 2.55 50.31 -31.18
CA ASN A 664 3.69 50.00 -32.03
C ASN A 664 3.30 49.06 -33.17
N VAL A 665 3.94 49.26 -34.33
CA VAL A 665 3.85 48.38 -35.51
C VAL A 665 4.32 46.98 -35.17
N PHE A 666 3.64 45.96 -35.73
CA PHE A 666 3.89 44.54 -35.50
C PHE A 666 5.39 44.15 -35.50
N VAL A 667 5.82 43.49 -34.42
CA VAL A 667 7.13 42.91 -34.18
C VAL A 667 7.03 41.39 -34.07
N ALA A 668 7.79 40.68 -34.91
CA ALA A 668 7.91 39.22 -34.85
C ALA A 668 8.72 38.75 -33.63
N LEU A 669 8.45 37.54 -33.13
CA LEU A 669 9.25 36.94 -32.06
C LEU A 669 10.70 36.71 -32.49
N THR A 670 11.64 36.96 -31.57
CA THR A 670 13.06 36.70 -31.76
C THR A 670 13.36 35.23 -32.00
N LYS A 671 14.29 34.92 -32.91
CA LYS A 671 14.73 33.55 -33.20
C LYS A 671 15.79 33.09 -32.20
N GLY A 672 15.69 31.84 -31.77
CA GLY A 672 16.59 31.19 -30.80
C GLY A 672 16.18 31.35 -29.33
N GLN A 673 15.67 32.52 -28.94
CA GLN A 673 15.18 32.81 -27.58
C GLN A 673 13.94 33.71 -27.63
N TYR A 674 13.03 33.55 -26.67
CA TYR A 674 11.87 34.44 -26.52
C TYR A 674 12.26 35.74 -25.78
N PRO A 675 11.67 36.89 -26.14
CA PRO A 675 12.02 38.17 -25.53
C PRO A 675 11.55 38.24 -24.07
N VAL A 676 12.26 38.98 -23.21
CA VAL A 676 11.87 39.13 -21.80
C VAL A 676 10.70 40.11 -21.69
N PHE A 677 9.53 39.61 -21.29
CA PHE A 677 8.35 40.44 -21.06
C PHE A 677 8.51 41.26 -19.78
N ASN A 678 8.48 42.60 -19.91
CA ASN A 678 8.78 43.56 -18.82
C ASN A 678 7.72 44.66 -18.66
N GLN A 679 6.61 44.63 -19.42
CA GLN A 679 5.63 45.72 -19.50
C GLN A 679 4.58 45.66 -18.37
N TYR A 680 5.01 45.56 -17.11
CA TYR A 680 4.12 45.47 -15.94
C TYR A 680 4.76 45.93 -14.62
N PRO A 681 3.97 46.30 -13.59
CA PRO A 681 4.47 46.65 -12.25
C PRO A 681 5.10 45.47 -11.50
N LYS A 682 6.41 45.24 -11.71
CA LYS A 682 7.16 44.11 -11.12
C LYS A 682 6.96 43.98 -9.61
N PHE A 683 7.15 45.07 -8.86
CA PHE A 683 7.02 45.09 -7.39
C PHE A 683 5.71 44.48 -6.87
N ILE A 684 4.59 44.70 -7.55
CA ILE A 684 3.28 44.18 -7.14
C ILE A 684 3.22 42.65 -7.37
N VAL A 685 3.70 42.18 -8.53
CA VAL A 685 3.74 40.76 -8.89
C VAL A 685 4.75 39.99 -8.03
N ASP A 686 5.92 40.58 -7.76
CA ASP A 686 6.96 40.00 -6.93
C ASP A 686 6.47 39.84 -5.48
N TYR A 687 5.76 40.84 -4.93
CA TYR A 687 5.12 40.76 -3.61
C TYR A 687 4.01 39.69 -3.55
N GLN A 688 3.11 39.64 -4.54
CA GLN A 688 2.07 38.61 -4.62
C GLN A 688 2.65 37.19 -4.78
N THR A 689 3.81 37.05 -5.43
CA THR A 689 4.53 35.79 -5.54
C THR A 689 5.10 35.37 -4.18
N GLN A 690 5.81 36.27 -3.49
CA GLN A 690 6.42 35.99 -2.19
C GLN A 690 5.40 35.57 -1.12
N GLU A 691 4.27 36.27 -1.01
CA GLU A 691 3.26 35.94 0.01
C GLU A 691 2.59 34.58 -0.27
N ARG A 692 2.48 34.15 -1.54
CA ARG A 692 2.02 32.79 -1.89
C ARG A 692 3.05 31.70 -1.65
N GLU A 693 4.35 32.00 -1.79
CA GLU A 693 5.40 31.06 -1.41
C GLU A 693 5.46 30.89 0.11
N ARG A 694 5.26 31.97 0.87
CA ARG A 694 5.08 31.93 2.33
C ARG A 694 3.90 31.04 2.72
N ILE A 695 2.69 31.34 2.23
CA ILE A 695 1.48 30.54 2.52
C ILE A 695 1.69 29.05 2.16
N ARG A 696 2.37 28.75 1.04
CA ARG A 696 2.69 27.36 0.65
C ARG A 696 3.64 26.69 1.64
N ASN A 697 4.64 27.40 2.16
CA ASN A 697 5.55 26.84 3.16
C ASN A 697 4.81 26.55 4.47
N ASP A 698 3.94 27.47 4.89
CA ASP A 698 3.08 27.30 6.08
C ASP A 698 2.11 26.09 5.88
N GLU A 699 1.51 25.93 4.70
CA GLU A 699 0.71 24.74 4.33
C GLU A 699 1.51 23.43 4.36
N LEU A 700 2.75 23.45 3.85
CA LEU A 700 3.62 22.27 3.80
C LEU A 700 4.17 21.87 5.17
N ASP A 701 4.41 22.84 6.05
CA ASP A 701 4.84 22.59 7.42
C ASP A 701 3.66 22.05 8.25
N TYR A 702 2.45 22.62 8.12
CA TYR A 702 1.22 22.09 8.71
C TYR A 702 0.91 20.64 8.27
N LEU A 703 1.12 20.30 6.99
CA LEU A 703 0.96 18.93 6.51
C LEU A 703 1.99 17.96 7.11
N ARG A 704 3.22 18.42 7.40
CA ARG A 704 4.23 17.61 8.10
C ARG A 704 3.91 17.43 9.58
N GLU A 705 3.44 18.47 10.27
CA GLU A 705 2.96 18.37 11.65
C GLU A 705 1.77 17.42 11.77
N ARG A 706 0.84 17.46 10.80
CA ARG A 706 -0.26 16.49 10.74
C ARG A 706 0.25 15.05 10.56
N GLN A 707 1.22 14.83 9.68
CA GLN A 707 1.80 13.49 9.47
C GLN A 707 2.47 12.96 10.74
N THR A 708 3.26 13.76 11.45
CA THR A 708 3.88 13.29 12.71
C THR A 708 2.86 13.00 13.80
N VAL A 709 1.71 13.70 13.83
CA VAL A 709 0.59 13.35 14.71
C VAL A 709 -0.08 12.03 14.29
N GLU A 710 -0.32 11.81 12.99
CA GLU A 710 -0.89 10.54 12.48
C GLU A 710 0.06 9.35 12.72
N ASP A 711 1.37 9.54 12.58
CA ASP A 711 2.40 8.53 12.90
C ASP A 711 2.44 8.23 14.41
N MET A 712 2.47 9.26 15.29
CA MET A 712 2.43 9.07 16.75
C MET A 712 1.12 8.40 17.22
N GLN A 713 0.01 8.68 16.55
CA GLN A 713 -1.28 8.02 16.82
C GLN A 713 -1.18 6.51 16.51
N ALA A 714 -0.56 6.15 15.39
CA ALA A 714 -0.37 4.75 14.99
C ALA A 714 0.59 3.99 15.92
N GLU A 715 1.66 4.62 16.41
CA GLU A 715 2.55 4.02 17.43
C GLU A 715 1.79 3.73 18.74
N VAL A 716 0.93 4.64 19.20
CA VAL A 716 0.11 4.46 20.41
C VAL A 716 -0.93 3.34 20.21
N ASP A 717 -1.57 3.27 19.04
CA ASP A 717 -2.53 2.20 18.75
C ASP A 717 -1.86 0.83 18.56
N GLN A 718 -0.62 0.76 18.05
CA GLN A 718 0.16 -0.48 18.07
C GLN A 718 0.49 -0.93 19.50
N GLN A 719 0.96 -0.01 20.36
CA GLN A 719 1.27 -0.32 21.77
C GLN A 719 0.04 -0.88 22.51
N ARG A 720 -1.15 -0.31 22.26
CA ARG A 720 -2.42 -0.83 22.82
C ARG A 720 -2.72 -2.27 22.40
N VAL A 721 -2.51 -2.62 21.13
CA VAL A 721 -2.73 -4.00 20.65
C VAL A 721 -1.70 -4.97 21.26
N GLU A 722 -0.45 -4.54 21.45
CA GLU A 722 0.57 -5.34 22.12
C GLU A 722 0.26 -5.55 23.62
N ASP A 723 -0.21 -4.51 24.31
CA ASP A 723 -0.70 -4.59 25.70
C ASP A 723 -1.93 -5.50 25.83
N GLU A 724 -2.95 -5.36 24.97
CA GLU A 724 -4.15 -6.21 24.97
C GLU A 724 -3.78 -7.69 24.76
N ALA A 725 -2.88 -7.99 23.81
CA ALA A 725 -2.38 -9.34 23.58
C ALA A 725 -1.58 -9.88 24.78
N TRP A 726 -0.83 -9.02 25.47
CA TRP A 726 -0.13 -9.38 26.71
C TRP A 726 -1.12 -9.70 27.84
N TYR A 727 -2.15 -8.88 28.06
CA TYR A 727 -3.19 -9.12 29.07
C TYR A 727 -3.96 -10.42 28.81
N GLN A 728 -4.36 -10.70 27.56
CA GLN A 728 -5.02 -11.95 27.19
C GLN A 728 -4.13 -13.17 27.50
N LYS A 729 -2.83 -13.09 27.17
CA LYS A 729 -1.85 -14.14 27.48
C LYS A 729 -1.67 -14.33 28.99
N GLN A 730 -1.64 -13.24 29.75
CA GLN A 730 -1.52 -13.24 31.21
C GLN A 730 -2.76 -13.88 31.87
N GLU A 731 -3.95 -13.63 31.35
CA GLU A 731 -5.20 -14.24 31.82
C GLU A 731 -5.29 -15.74 31.48
N LEU A 732 -4.87 -16.15 30.28
CA LEU A 732 -4.76 -17.57 29.91
C LEU A 732 -3.76 -18.32 30.80
N LEU A 733 -2.63 -17.70 31.16
CA LEU A 733 -1.67 -18.27 32.10
C LEU A 733 -2.27 -18.42 33.51
N ARG A 734 -3.04 -17.43 33.99
CA ARG A 734 -3.73 -17.52 35.29
C ARG A 734 -4.75 -18.66 35.30
N LYS A 735 -5.61 -18.79 34.28
CA LYS A 735 -6.58 -19.90 34.14
C LYS A 735 -5.89 -21.27 34.06
N ALA A 736 -4.73 -21.35 33.41
CA ALA A 736 -3.89 -22.55 33.37
C ALA A 736 -3.18 -22.85 34.70
N GLU A 737 -3.07 -21.89 35.62
CA GLU A 737 -2.59 -22.12 36.99
C GLU A 737 -3.74 -22.51 37.93
N GLU A 738 -4.89 -21.85 37.84
CA GLU A 738 -6.10 -22.14 38.61
C GLU A 738 -6.55 -23.60 38.39
N THR A 739 -6.70 -24.02 37.13
CA THR A 739 -7.03 -25.42 36.79
C THR A 739 -5.98 -26.44 37.27
N ARG A 740 -4.69 -26.07 37.34
CA ARG A 740 -3.65 -26.92 37.94
C ARG A 740 -3.79 -27.03 39.45
N ARG A 741 -4.13 -25.93 40.14
CA ARG A 741 -4.40 -25.93 41.59
C ARG A 741 -5.63 -26.78 41.92
N GLU A 742 -6.69 -26.71 41.10
CA GLU A 742 -7.88 -27.58 41.22
C GLU A 742 -7.53 -29.06 41.03
N MET A 743 -6.76 -29.42 39.99
CA MET A 743 -6.31 -30.81 39.78
C MET A 743 -5.44 -31.32 40.93
N LEU A 744 -4.55 -30.49 41.48
CA LEU A 744 -3.74 -30.86 42.66
C LEU A 744 -4.61 -31.13 43.88
N LEU A 745 -5.59 -30.27 44.18
CA LEU A 745 -6.53 -30.49 45.28
C LEU A 745 -7.33 -31.80 45.11
N GLN A 746 -7.79 -32.11 43.90
CA GLN A 746 -8.49 -33.36 43.61
C GLN A 746 -7.60 -34.60 43.80
N GLU A 747 -6.30 -34.54 43.49
CA GLU A 747 -5.37 -35.64 43.77
C GLU A 747 -5.03 -35.73 45.27
N GLU A 748 -4.88 -34.61 45.99
CA GLU A 748 -4.71 -34.63 47.45
C GLU A 748 -5.93 -35.25 48.15
N GLU A 749 -7.15 -34.92 47.74
CA GLU A 749 -8.37 -35.57 48.24
C GLU A 749 -8.38 -37.08 47.97
N LYS A 750 -8.00 -37.53 46.77
CA LYS A 750 -7.87 -38.97 46.44
C LYS A 750 -6.84 -39.65 47.33
N ILE A 751 -5.68 -39.02 47.56
CA ILE A 751 -4.64 -39.53 48.46
C ILE A 751 -5.14 -39.61 49.91
N ILE A 752 -5.89 -38.61 50.38
CA ILE A 752 -6.51 -38.61 51.72
C ILE A 752 -7.54 -39.75 51.83
N GLN A 753 -8.41 -39.93 50.84
CA GLN A 753 -9.38 -41.03 50.82
C GLN A 753 -8.70 -42.41 50.79
N GLN A 754 -7.63 -42.57 50.01
CA GLN A 754 -6.82 -43.81 50.00
C GLN A 754 -6.18 -44.07 51.37
N ARG A 755 -5.57 -43.05 52.00
CA ARG A 755 -5.01 -43.14 53.35
C ARG A 755 -6.07 -43.52 54.39
N GLN A 756 -7.28 -42.97 54.29
CA GLN A 756 -8.40 -43.33 55.17
C GLN A 756 -8.84 -44.80 54.98
N ARG A 757 -8.96 -45.27 53.73
CA ARG A 757 -9.29 -46.69 53.43
C ARG A 757 -8.22 -47.65 53.97
N LEU A 758 -6.94 -47.34 53.74
CA LEU A 758 -5.82 -48.14 54.26
C LEU A 758 -5.77 -48.13 55.79
N ALA A 759 -6.07 -46.99 56.43
CA ALA A 759 -6.19 -46.91 57.89
C ALA A 759 -7.37 -47.73 58.45
N ALA A 760 -8.50 -47.80 57.74
CA ALA A 760 -9.63 -48.65 58.11
C ALA A 760 -9.26 -50.15 58.04
N VAL A 761 -8.68 -50.58 56.91
CA VAL A 761 -8.19 -51.97 56.75
C VAL A 761 -7.14 -52.33 57.80
N LYS A 762 -6.22 -51.42 58.14
CA LYS A 762 -5.24 -51.63 59.21
C LYS A 762 -5.91 -51.82 60.58
N ARG A 763 -6.93 -51.02 60.91
CA ARG A 763 -7.71 -51.18 62.16
C ARG A 763 -8.44 -52.53 62.20
N GLU A 764 -9.07 -52.95 61.10
CA GLU A 764 -9.72 -54.26 61.02
C GLU A 764 -8.75 -55.42 61.24
N LEU A 765 -7.55 -55.35 60.64
CA LEU A 765 -6.51 -56.35 60.84
C LEU A 765 -6.04 -56.40 62.30
N GLN A 766 -5.84 -55.24 62.94
CA GLN A 766 -5.50 -55.19 64.36
C GLN A 766 -6.62 -55.73 65.26
N VAL A 767 -7.89 -55.48 64.94
CA VAL A 767 -9.04 -56.07 65.67
C VAL A 767 -9.10 -57.59 65.50
N LYS A 768 -8.85 -58.10 64.29
CA LYS A 768 -8.76 -59.55 64.00
C LYS A 768 -7.59 -60.20 64.74
N GLU A 769 -6.43 -59.54 64.80
CA GLU A 769 -5.26 -59.99 65.56
C GLU A 769 -5.54 -60.04 67.07
N MET A 770 -6.11 -58.97 67.64
CA MET A 770 -6.54 -58.92 69.04
C MET A 770 -7.53 -60.04 69.35
N HIS A 771 -8.53 -60.29 68.50
CA HIS A 771 -9.48 -61.39 68.71
C HIS A 771 -8.83 -62.78 68.68
N LEU A 772 -7.79 -63.01 67.85
CA LEU A 772 -7.04 -64.27 67.84
C LEU A 772 -6.21 -64.44 69.13
N GLN A 773 -5.56 -63.37 69.60
CA GLN A 773 -4.82 -63.38 70.87
C GLN A 773 -5.76 -63.63 72.06
N ASP A 774 -6.92 -62.97 72.09
CA ASP A 774 -7.95 -63.16 73.12
C ASP A 774 -8.56 -64.58 73.09
N ALA A 775 -8.77 -65.14 71.90
CA ALA A 775 -9.23 -66.53 71.73
C ALA A 775 -8.18 -67.55 72.23
N ALA A 776 -6.89 -67.31 71.95
CA ALA A 776 -5.80 -68.14 72.49
C ALA A 776 -5.72 -68.03 74.02
N ARG A 777 -5.81 -66.81 74.58
CA ARG A 777 -5.83 -66.55 76.02
C ARG A 777 -7.00 -67.24 76.72
N ARG A 778 -8.21 -67.19 76.14
CA ARG A 778 -9.39 -67.88 76.68
C ARG A 778 -9.26 -69.40 76.64
N ARG A 779 -8.63 -69.97 75.60
CA ARG A 779 -8.31 -71.42 75.54
C ARG A 779 -7.31 -71.82 76.61
N PHE A 780 -6.27 -71.03 76.83
CA PHE A 780 -5.28 -71.27 77.88
C PHE A 780 -5.90 -71.20 79.28
N LEU A 781 -6.67 -70.14 79.57
CA LEU A 781 -7.38 -69.99 80.85
C LEU A 781 -8.37 -71.15 81.09
N LYS A 782 -9.08 -71.61 80.06
CA LYS A 782 -9.95 -72.77 80.21
C LYS A 782 -9.16 -74.05 80.52
N LEU A 783 -8.05 -74.31 79.81
CA LEU A 783 -7.18 -75.47 80.11
C LEU A 783 -6.72 -75.46 81.57
N GLN A 784 -6.41 -74.28 82.13
CA GLN A 784 -6.01 -74.10 83.52
C GLN A 784 -7.18 -74.35 84.50
N GLN A 785 -8.41 -73.96 84.16
CA GLN A 785 -9.61 -74.33 84.94
C GLN A 785 -9.88 -75.84 84.88
N ASP A 786 -9.84 -76.44 83.69
CA ASP A 786 -10.06 -77.88 83.49
C ASP A 786 -9.02 -78.71 84.30
N GLN A 787 -7.77 -78.22 84.43
CA GLN A 787 -6.75 -78.80 85.31
C GLN A 787 -7.09 -78.67 86.81
N GLN A 788 -7.54 -77.48 87.26
CA GLN A 788 -7.92 -77.27 88.66
C GLN A 788 -9.17 -78.08 89.05
N GLU A 789 -10.14 -78.25 88.15
CA GLU A 789 -11.28 -79.16 88.37
C GLU A 789 -10.83 -80.63 88.51
N MET A 790 -9.84 -81.07 87.72
CA MET A 790 -9.29 -82.43 87.82
C MET A 790 -8.55 -82.65 89.16
N GLU A 791 -7.83 -81.65 89.66
CA GLU A 791 -7.20 -81.73 91.00
C GLU A 791 -8.24 -81.70 92.13
N LEU A 792 -9.28 -80.86 92.04
CA LEU A 792 -10.37 -80.84 93.02
C LEU A 792 -11.09 -82.19 93.08
N ARG A 793 -11.47 -82.77 91.93
CA ARG A 793 -12.12 -84.09 91.88
C ARG A 793 -11.23 -85.20 92.48
N ARG A 794 -9.92 -85.13 92.29
CA ARG A 794 -8.96 -86.05 92.93
C ARG A 794 -8.95 -85.89 94.45
N LEU A 795 -9.03 -84.66 94.96
CA LEU A 795 -9.11 -84.38 96.39
C LEU A 795 -10.44 -84.84 96.98
N ASP A 796 -11.57 -84.64 96.27
CA ASP A 796 -12.89 -85.14 96.66
C ASP A 796 -12.92 -86.68 96.74
N ASP A 797 -12.31 -87.37 95.77
CA ASP A 797 -12.10 -88.83 95.78
C ASP A 797 -11.28 -89.29 97.00
N GLU A 798 -10.24 -88.54 97.37
CA GLU A 798 -9.36 -88.86 98.50
C GLU A 798 -10.04 -88.57 99.84
N ILE A 799 -10.82 -87.49 99.94
CA ILE A 799 -11.73 -87.20 101.06
C ILE A 799 -12.77 -88.32 101.20
N GLY A 800 -13.41 -88.75 100.10
CA GLY A 800 -14.39 -89.84 100.10
C GLY A 800 -13.81 -91.16 100.64
N ARG A 801 -12.58 -91.50 100.25
CA ARG A 801 -11.85 -92.67 100.80
C ARG A 801 -11.56 -92.51 102.30
N LYS A 802 -11.21 -91.31 102.77
CA LYS A 802 -10.98 -91.04 104.21
C LYS A 802 -12.28 -91.08 105.02
N VAL A 803 -13.39 -90.58 104.49
CA VAL A 803 -14.73 -90.69 105.10
C VAL A 803 -15.14 -92.16 105.21
N TYR A 804 -15.04 -92.93 104.13
CA TYR A 804 -15.37 -94.37 104.14
C TYR A 804 -14.55 -95.17 105.17
N MET A 805 -13.25 -94.86 105.33
CA MET A 805 -12.42 -95.48 106.37
C MET A 805 -12.87 -95.09 107.78
N ARG A 806 -13.13 -93.80 108.03
CA ARG A 806 -13.67 -93.30 109.29
C ARG A 806 -15.01 -93.97 109.64
N ASP A 807 -15.92 -94.08 108.68
CA ASP A 807 -17.25 -94.67 108.90
C ASP A 807 -17.13 -96.18 109.19
N ARG A 808 -16.15 -96.87 108.59
CA ARG A 808 -15.82 -98.26 108.91
C ARG A 808 -15.27 -98.42 110.34
N GLU A 809 -14.46 -97.46 110.81
CA GLU A 809 -13.93 -97.43 112.19
C GLU A 809 -15.03 -97.11 113.22
N ILE A 810 -15.93 -96.16 112.92
CA ILE A 810 -17.12 -95.88 113.73
C ILE A 810 -18.04 -97.12 113.77
N ALA A 811 -18.30 -97.75 112.63
CA ALA A 811 -19.10 -98.97 112.56
C ALA A 811 -18.43 -100.19 113.23
N ALA A 812 -17.12 -100.16 113.49
CA ALA A 812 -16.45 -101.18 114.30
C ALA A 812 -16.63 -100.90 115.79
N THR A 813 -16.30 -99.68 116.24
CA THR A 813 -16.44 -99.29 117.66
C THR A 813 -17.88 -99.33 118.16
N ALA A 814 -18.88 -99.09 117.30
CA ALA A 814 -20.29 -99.31 117.62
C ALA A 814 -20.61 -100.77 117.97
N ARG A 815 -20.09 -101.75 117.20
CA ARG A 815 -20.28 -103.18 117.48
C ARG A 815 -19.55 -103.63 118.75
N ASP A 816 -18.38 -103.06 119.02
CA ASP A 816 -17.65 -103.33 120.28
C ASP A 816 -18.42 -102.81 121.51
N LEU A 817 -19.15 -101.69 121.36
CA LEU A 817 -20.04 -101.15 122.41
C LEU A 817 -21.31 -102.00 122.59
N GLU A 818 -21.94 -102.45 121.50
CA GLU A 818 -23.09 -103.36 121.56
C GLU A 818 -22.74 -104.68 122.26
N MET A 819 -21.59 -105.28 121.94
CA MET A 819 -21.09 -106.49 122.60
C MET A 819 -20.91 -106.27 124.11
N ARG A 820 -20.28 -105.17 124.52
CA ARG A 820 -20.10 -104.82 125.95
C ARG A 820 -21.42 -104.56 126.67
N GLN A 821 -22.43 -104.01 125.99
CA GLN A 821 -23.75 -103.82 126.59
C GLN A 821 -24.44 -105.17 126.85
N LEU A 822 -24.33 -106.13 125.93
CA LEU A 822 -24.85 -107.49 126.11
C LEU A 822 -24.14 -108.25 127.25
N GLU A 823 -22.82 -108.07 127.40
CA GLU A 823 -22.07 -108.58 128.56
C GLU A 823 -22.56 -108.00 129.89
N LEU A 824 -22.81 -106.68 129.93
CA LEU A 824 -23.34 -105.98 131.11
C LEU A 824 -24.76 -106.44 131.48
N GLU A 825 -25.64 -106.64 130.49
CA GLU A 825 -26.98 -107.19 130.72
C GLU A 825 -26.94 -108.64 131.25
N SER A 826 -26.00 -109.45 130.76
CA SER A 826 -25.77 -110.80 131.26
C SER A 826 -25.37 -110.79 132.74
N GLN A 827 -24.39 -109.95 133.11
CA GLN A 827 -23.97 -109.77 134.50
C GLN A 827 -25.10 -109.26 135.40
N LYS A 828 -25.91 -108.31 134.92
CA LYS A 828 -27.06 -107.75 135.67
C LYS A 828 -28.08 -108.83 136.04
N ARG A 829 -28.47 -109.69 135.08
CA ARG A 829 -29.41 -110.80 135.32
C ARG A 829 -28.86 -111.82 136.34
N LEU A 830 -27.55 -112.00 136.36
CA LEU A 830 -26.85 -112.88 137.31
C LEU A 830 -26.88 -112.30 138.74
N TYR A 831 -26.64 -110.99 138.89
CA TYR A 831 -26.79 -110.28 140.17
C TYR A 831 -28.25 -110.26 140.67
N GLU A 832 -29.22 -110.02 139.80
CA GLU A 832 -30.65 -110.01 140.15
C GLU A 832 -31.11 -111.36 140.71
N LYS A 833 -30.65 -112.47 140.12
CA LYS A 833 -30.95 -113.81 140.63
C LYS A 833 -30.38 -114.02 142.04
N ASN A 834 -29.09 -113.72 142.24
CA ASN A 834 -28.42 -113.85 143.54
C ASN A 834 -29.09 -112.98 144.63
N LEU A 835 -29.66 -111.83 144.27
CA LEU A 835 -30.39 -110.97 145.20
C LEU A 835 -31.68 -111.64 145.71
N THR A 836 -32.43 -112.33 144.84
CA THR A 836 -33.68 -113.01 145.24
C THR A 836 -33.45 -114.19 146.18
N GLU A 837 -32.37 -114.95 145.98
CA GLU A 837 -32.01 -116.08 146.87
C GLU A 837 -31.63 -115.58 148.28
N ASN A 838 -30.88 -114.47 148.37
CA ASN A 838 -30.53 -113.84 149.66
C ASN A 838 -31.74 -113.24 150.38
N GLN A 839 -32.68 -112.61 149.65
CA GLN A 839 -33.91 -112.07 150.24
C GLN A 839 -34.80 -113.17 150.85
N ALA A 840 -34.83 -114.37 150.26
CA ALA A 840 -35.57 -115.52 150.80
C ALA A 840 -34.96 -116.06 152.11
N ALA A 841 -33.65 -115.91 152.32
CA ALA A 841 -32.99 -116.27 153.58
C ALA A 841 -33.34 -115.29 154.70
N VAL A 842 -33.13 -113.98 154.48
CA VAL A 842 -33.36 -112.92 155.49
C VAL A 842 -34.83 -112.88 155.96
N ALA A 843 -35.79 -113.17 155.06
CA ALA A 843 -37.21 -113.21 155.38
C ALA A 843 -37.63 -114.33 156.37
N LYS A 844 -36.75 -115.29 156.69
CA LYS A 844 -36.97 -116.27 157.77
C LYS A 844 -36.53 -115.75 159.13
N GLU A 845 -35.36 -115.14 159.25
CA GLU A 845 -34.81 -114.68 160.53
C GLU A 845 -35.50 -113.42 161.06
N MET A 846 -35.92 -112.50 160.19
CA MET A 846 -36.72 -111.33 160.61
C MET A 846 -38.05 -111.69 161.29
N ARG A 847 -38.54 -112.93 161.20
CA ARG A 847 -39.70 -113.40 161.97
C ARG A 847 -39.38 -113.75 163.42
N ALA A 848 -38.11 -113.99 163.77
CA ALA A 848 -37.68 -114.21 165.14
C ALA A 848 -37.41 -112.88 165.86
N ASP A 849 -36.72 -111.95 165.20
CA ASP A 849 -36.37 -110.65 165.80
C ASP A 849 -37.57 -109.69 165.97
N ALA A 850 -38.65 -109.88 165.19
CA ALA A 850 -39.86 -109.06 165.30
C ALA A 850 -40.54 -109.13 166.69
N ASP A 851 -40.42 -110.27 167.39
CA ASP A 851 -40.94 -110.41 168.76
C ASP A 851 -40.01 -109.77 169.82
N ALA A 852 -38.71 -109.67 169.52
CA ALA A 852 -37.73 -108.99 170.39
C ALA A 852 -37.80 -107.45 170.26
N HIS A 853 -38.00 -106.93 169.04
CA HIS A 853 -38.01 -105.49 168.76
C HIS A 853 -39.26 -104.73 169.26
N ARG A 854 -40.18 -105.39 169.97
CA ARG A 854 -41.26 -104.72 170.74
C ARG A 854 -40.77 -103.86 171.93
N ARG A 855 -39.46 -103.67 172.12
CA ARG A 855 -38.89 -103.02 173.32
C ARG A 855 -38.22 -101.64 173.13
N LYS A 856 -37.74 -101.27 171.92
CA LYS A 856 -37.34 -99.90 171.49
C LYS A 856 -37.36 -99.83 169.95
N VAL A 857 -37.66 -98.72 169.26
CA VAL A 857 -37.99 -97.33 169.64
C VAL A 857 -36.81 -96.41 170.04
N ASP A 858 -36.79 -95.86 171.25
CA ASP A 858 -36.51 -94.45 171.65
C ASP A 858 -35.39 -93.54 171.06
N LEU A 859 -34.69 -93.83 169.95
CA LEU A 859 -33.55 -92.99 169.49
C LEU A 859 -33.53 -92.74 167.96
N GLU A 860 -34.47 -91.94 167.46
CA GLU A 860 -34.39 -91.26 166.15
C GLU A 860 -33.50 -90.00 166.24
N GLU A 861 -32.96 -89.50 165.10
CA GLU A 861 -33.22 -88.14 164.55
C GLU A 861 -32.25 -87.60 163.44
N HIS A 862 -32.86 -86.87 162.47
CA HIS A 862 -32.39 -85.71 161.66
C HIS A 862 -31.35 -85.76 160.48
N MET A 863 -31.63 -84.94 159.42
CA MET A 863 -30.90 -84.73 158.12
C MET A 863 -31.27 -83.37 157.38
N PHE A 864 -30.79 -83.13 156.11
CA PHE A 864 -31.19 -82.13 155.02
C PHE A 864 -30.45 -80.72 154.95
N HIS A 865 -30.40 -79.83 153.91
CA HIS A 865 -30.58 -79.66 152.40
C HIS A 865 -30.20 -78.17 151.95
N LYS A 866 -30.10 -77.60 150.71
CA LYS A 866 -29.78 -77.94 149.26
C LYS A 866 -29.70 -76.67 148.29
N LEU A 867 -28.81 -76.65 147.26
CA LEU A 867 -28.87 -76.01 145.87
C LEU A 867 -28.93 -74.44 145.63
N ILE A 868 -28.84 -73.80 144.42
CA ILE A 868 -27.92 -73.83 143.19
C ILE A 868 -28.22 -72.69 142.09
N GLU A 869 -27.38 -72.50 141.03
CA GLU A 869 -27.58 -71.81 139.66
C GLU A 869 -27.65 -70.24 139.51
N ALA A 870 -27.52 -69.50 138.34
CA ALA A 870 -27.00 -69.64 136.93
C ALA A 870 -26.92 -68.27 136.09
N GLY A 871 -26.33 -68.20 134.87
CA GLY A 871 -26.38 -67.09 133.83
C GLY A 871 -25.01 -66.57 133.24
N GLU A 872 -24.80 -65.72 132.19
CA GLU A 872 -25.49 -65.27 130.92
C GLU A 872 -24.49 -64.46 129.95
N THR A 873 -24.88 -63.65 128.92
CA THR A 873 -24.01 -63.20 127.76
C THR A 873 -24.16 -61.73 127.19
N GLN A 874 -23.08 -61.11 126.63
CA GLN A 874 -23.14 -60.11 125.49
C GLN A 874 -21.79 -59.55 124.94
N SER A 875 -21.87 -58.82 123.80
CA SER A 875 -20.91 -57.84 123.19
C SER A 875 -19.80 -58.30 122.21
N GLN A 876 -20.02 -58.11 120.88
CA GLN A 876 -18.93 -57.97 119.88
C GLN A 876 -19.30 -57.40 118.47
N LYS A 877 -20.45 -56.71 118.30
CA LYS A 877 -21.01 -56.39 116.96
C LYS A 877 -20.59 -55.07 116.28
N THR A 878 -19.87 -54.17 116.95
CA THR A 878 -19.69 -52.77 116.48
C THR A 878 -18.44 -52.48 115.64
N GLN A 879 -17.39 -53.32 115.68
CA GLN A 879 -16.10 -52.98 115.04
C GLN A 879 -15.94 -53.39 113.56
N LYS A 880 -16.77 -54.29 113.02
CA LYS A 880 -16.62 -54.77 111.62
C LYS A 880 -17.07 -53.75 110.56
N VAL A 881 -18.07 -52.93 110.85
CA VAL A 881 -18.71 -52.02 109.86
C VAL A 881 -17.79 -50.85 109.45
N ILE A 882 -16.84 -50.46 110.30
CA ILE A 882 -16.00 -49.26 110.06
C ILE A 882 -14.93 -49.50 108.98
N LYS A 883 -14.46 -50.74 108.78
CA LYS A 883 -13.36 -51.03 107.82
C LYS A 883 -13.81 -51.06 106.36
N GLU A 884 -15.07 -51.38 106.05
CA GLU A 884 -15.55 -51.45 104.65
C GLU A 884 -15.83 -50.08 104.02
N ASN A 885 -16.05 -49.05 104.84
CA ASN A 885 -16.37 -47.71 104.37
C ASN A 885 -15.13 -46.84 104.05
N LEU A 886 -13.98 -47.13 104.64
CA LEU A 886 -12.72 -46.43 104.33
C LEU A 886 -12.24 -46.74 102.89
N ALA A 887 -12.25 -48.01 102.49
CA ALA A 887 -11.79 -48.45 101.17
C ALA A 887 -12.60 -47.88 99.98
N LYS A 888 -13.82 -47.37 100.22
CA LYS A 888 -14.69 -46.77 99.20
C LYS A 888 -14.53 -45.24 99.09
N ALA A 889 -13.89 -44.58 100.05
CA ALA A 889 -13.68 -43.14 100.02
C ALA A 889 -12.50 -42.75 99.12
N GLU A 890 -11.38 -43.48 99.20
CA GLU A 890 -10.13 -43.13 98.50
C GLU A 890 -10.25 -43.22 96.96
N GLN A 891 -11.11 -44.10 96.44
CA GLN A 891 -11.36 -44.23 95.00
C GLN A 891 -12.20 -43.07 94.41
N ALA A 892 -12.88 -42.28 95.23
CA ALA A 892 -13.69 -41.15 94.76
C ALA A 892 -12.83 -39.92 94.42
N CYS A 893 -11.92 -39.54 95.32
CA CYS A 893 -11.14 -38.30 95.21
C CYS A 893 -10.19 -38.27 94.01
N LEU A 894 -9.57 -39.40 93.67
CA LEU A 894 -8.65 -39.50 92.52
C LEU A 894 -9.33 -39.22 91.17
N ASN A 895 -10.64 -39.48 91.07
CA ASN A 895 -11.38 -39.31 89.82
C ASN A 895 -11.82 -37.85 89.60
N THR A 896 -12.12 -37.12 90.68
CA THR A 896 -12.46 -35.69 90.61
C THR A 896 -11.25 -34.83 90.25
N ASP A 897 -10.08 -35.10 90.83
CA ASP A 897 -8.87 -34.31 90.57
C ASP A 897 -8.40 -34.43 89.11
N TRP A 898 -8.49 -35.63 88.52
CA TRP A 898 -8.13 -35.85 87.12
C TRP A 898 -9.06 -35.08 86.16
N GLN A 899 -10.36 -35.06 86.42
CA GLN A 899 -11.32 -34.27 85.61
C GLN A 899 -11.07 -32.76 85.75
N ILE A 900 -10.77 -32.27 86.95
CA ILE A 900 -10.47 -30.85 87.20
C ILE A 900 -9.18 -30.44 86.46
N GLN A 901 -8.10 -31.24 86.54
CA GLN A 901 -6.85 -30.95 85.83
C GLN A 901 -7.04 -30.95 84.30
N SER A 902 -7.83 -31.89 83.76
CA SER A 902 -8.13 -31.97 82.33
C SER A 902 -8.88 -30.73 81.82
N LEU A 903 -9.94 -30.32 82.53
CA LEU A 903 -10.72 -29.11 82.20
C LEU A 903 -9.89 -27.82 82.36
N HIS A 904 -9.02 -27.75 83.38
CA HIS A 904 -8.16 -26.59 83.59
C HIS A 904 -7.08 -26.47 82.49
N LYS A 905 -6.59 -27.60 81.97
CA LYS A 905 -5.63 -27.63 80.86
C LYS A 905 -6.27 -27.18 79.55
N GLN A 906 -7.45 -27.71 79.19
CA GLN A 906 -8.19 -27.23 78.00
C GLN A 906 -8.45 -25.72 78.05
N LYS A 907 -8.90 -25.20 79.21
CA LYS A 907 -9.11 -23.76 79.38
C LYS A 907 -7.83 -22.95 79.19
N CYS A 908 -6.67 -23.43 79.62
CA CYS A 908 -5.39 -22.77 79.37
C CYS A 908 -5.00 -22.78 77.89
N ASP A 909 -5.12 -23.94 77.22
CA ASP A 909 -4.76 -24.11 75.81
C ASP A 909 -5.62 -23.22 74.89
N ASP A 910 -6.92 -23.12 75.15
CA ASP A 910 -7.83 -22.26 74.39
C ASP A 910 -7.61 -20.77 74.70
N LEU A 911 -7.17 -20.41 75.91
CA LEU A 911 -6.81 -19.02 76.25
C LEU A 911 -5.49 -18.60 75.60
N GLN A 912 -4.55 -19.53 75.40
CA GLN A 912 -3.34 -19.31 74.59
C GLN A 912 -3.69 -19.15 73.10
N ARG A 913 -4.51 -20.05 72.53
CA ARG A 913 -4.99 -19.94 71.13
C ARG A 913 -5.68 -18.60 70.87
N ASN A 914 -6.57 -18.16 71.75
CA ASN A 914 -7.27 -16.89 71.61
C ASN A 914 -6.30 -15.68 71.68
N LYS A 915 -5.25 -15.74 72.51
CA LYS A 915 -4.18 -14.71 72.48
C LYS A 915 -3.44 -14.69 71.14
N CYS A 916 -3.01 -15.85 70.63
CA CYS A 916 -2.35 -15.91 69.33
C CYS A 916 -3.25 -15.41 68.18
N TYR A 917 -4.55 -15.73 68.19
CA TYR A 917 -5.49 -15.18 67.19
C TYR A 917 -5.66 -13.65 67.32
N GLN A 918 -5.65 -13.10 68.54
CA GLN A 918 -5.68 -11.64 68.74
C GLN A 918 -4.39 -10.96 68.30
N GLU A 919 -3.23 -11.58 68.52
CA GLU A 919 -1.93 -11.08 68.05
C GLU A 919 -1.83 -11.11 66.51
N VAL A 920 -2.22 -12.21 65.87
CA VAL A 920 -2.30 -12.31 64.40
C VAL A 920 -3.29 -11.28 63.83
N ALA A 921 -4.45 -11.10 64.45
CA ALA A 921 -5.43 -10.09 64.04
C ALA A 921 -4.93 -8.65 64.26
N LYS A 922 -4.05 -8.40 65.25
CA LYS A 922 -3.38 -7.10 65.44
C LYS A 922 -2.32 -6.87 64.37
N LEU A 923 -1.45 -7.84 64.13
CA LEU A 923 -0.40 -7.79 63.10
C LEU A 923 -0.98 -7.58 61.70
N LEU A 924 -2.11 -8.21 61.37
CA LEU A 924 -2.81 -7.98 60.09
C LEU A 924 -3.34 -6.53 59.95
N ARG A 925 -3.78 -5.88 61.04
CA ARG A 925 -4.18 -4.45 61.04
C ARG A 925 -2.98 -3.50 61.02
N GLU A 926 -1.81 -3.93 61.46
CA GLU A 926 -0.57 -3.16 61.39
C GLU A 926 0.08 -3.27 59.99
N ASN A 927 0.08 -4.46 59.39
CA ASN A 927 0.50 -4.63 57.99
C ASN A 927 -0.41 -3.85 57.03
N ARG A 928 -1.75 -3.94 57.16
CA ARG A 928 -2.66 -3.14 56.31
C ARG A 928 -2.47 -1.62 56.44
N ARG A 929 -2.07 -1.12 57.61
CA ARG A 929 -1.73 0.30 57.78
C ARG A 929 -0.41 0.65 57.09
N LYS A 930 0.62 -0.18 57.25
CA LYS A 930 1.91 -0.03 56.55
C LYS A 930 1.76 -0.13 55.03
N GLU A 931 0.90 -1.02 54.53
CA GLU A 931 0.56 -1.13 53.10
C GLU A 931 -0.05 0.18 52.57
N ILE A 932 -0.99 0.79 53.30
CA ILE A 932 -1.59 2.08 52.96
C ILE A 932 -0.57 3.23 53.06
N GLU A 933 0.29 3.24 54.08
CA GLU A 933 1.37 4.21 54.24
C GLU A 933 2.39 4.13 53.08
N ILE A 934 2.76 2.93 52.65
CA ILE A 934 3.64 2.68 51.50
C ILE A 934 2.98 3.12 50.20
N LEU A 935 1.70 2.81 49.98
CA LEU A 935 0.95 3.24 48.79
C LEU A 935 0.87 4.77 48.70
N ASN A 936 0.55 5.45 49.80
CA ASN A 936 0.52 6.91 49.86
C ASN A 936 1.92 7.51 49.59
N ALA A 937 2.98 6.93 50.16
CA ALA A 937 4.36 7.36 49.91
C ALA A 937 4.81 7.13 48.46
N MET A 938 4.35 6.06 47.80
CA MET A 938 4.57 5.83 46.37
C MET A 938 3.89 6.89 45.51
N VAL A 939 2.60 7.16 45.75
CA VAL A 939 1.83 8.20 45.02
C VAL A 939 2.47 9.58 45.19
N GLU A 940 2.93 9.93 46.40
CA GLU A 940 3.69 11.16 46.61
C GLU A 940 5.02 11.19 45.85
N GLN A 941 5.76 10.08 45.80
CA GLN A 941 7.04 10.02 45.09
C GLN A 941 6.84 10.10 43.57
N GLU A 942 5.77 9.52 43.03
CA GLU A 942 5.39 9.65 41.63
C GLU A 942 4.96 11.09 41.29
N ALA A 943 4.12 11.73 42.12
CA ALA A 943 3.76 13.14 41.95
C ALA A 943 4.99 14.08 41.99
N LYS A 944 6.01 13.75 42.78
CA LYS A 944 7.31 14.47 42.81
C LYS A 944 8.12 14.20 41.53
N LYS A 945 8.19 12.96 41.04
CA LYS A 945 8.84 12.59 39.76
C LYS A 945 8.20 13.29 38.56
N TRP A 946 6.87 13.41 38.51
CA TRP A 946 6.15 14.11 37.44
C TRP A 946 6.53 15.60 37.40
N LYS A 947 6.51 16.30 38.55
CA LYS A 947 6.93 17.71 38.62
C LYS A 947 8.41 17.92 38.26
N GLU A 948 9.27 16.98 38.64
CA GLU A 948 10.66 16.97 38.18
C GLU A 948 10.79 16.75 36.66
N ALA A 949 9.94 15.92 36.05
CA ALA A 949 9.94 15.69 34.61
C ALA A 949 9.49 16.94 33.84
N GLU A 950 8.40 17.59 34.26
CA GLU A 950 7.94 18.87 33.69
C GLU A 950 9.03 19.95 33.77
N GLY A 951 9.69 20.10 34.93
CA GLY A 951 10.79 21.04 35.10
C GLY A 951 12.00 20.73 34.22
N LYS A 952 12.37 19.45 34.07
CA LYS A 952 13.45 19.01 33.17
C LYS A 952 13.07 19.25 31.71
N GLU A 953 11.82 19.02 31.32
CA GLU A 953 11.36 19.27 29.95
C GLU A 953 11.32 20.77 29.61
N PHE A 954 10.89 21.62 30.54
CA PHE A 954 10.94 23.08 30.39
C PHE A 954 12.38 23.57 30.17
N CYS A 955 13.33 23.07 30.97
CA CYS A 955 14.76 23.34 30.79
C CYS A 955 15.33 22.78 29.47
N LEU A 956 14.85 21.63 28.99
CA LEU A 956 15.20 21.09 27.67
C LEU A 956 14.65 21.95 26.53
N ARG A 957 13.42 22.46 26.65
CA ARG A 957 12.79 23.36 25.68
C ARG A 957 13.50 24.73 25.64
N SER A 958 13.92 25.28 26.78
CA SER A 958 14.69 26.53 26.81
C SER A 958 16.13 26.35 26.28
N ALA A 959 16.81 25.26 26.63
CA ALA A 959 18.13 24.92 26.09
C ALA A 959 18.09 24.71 24.57
N LYS A 960 17.07 24.00 24.04
CA LYS A 960 16.86 23.82 22.59
C LYS A 960 16.62 25.15 21.86
N LYS A 961 15.91 26.11 22.48
CA LYS A 961 15.75 27.47 21.92
C LYS A 961 17.08 28.22 21.87
N ALA A 962 17.89 28.13 22.94
CA ALA A 962 19.21 28.75 22.97
C ALA A 962 20.18 28.13 21.92
N SER A 963 20.19 26.80 21.76
CA SER A 963 21.01 26.15 20.74
C SER A 963 20.55 26.49 19.32
N ALA A 964 19.24 26.54 19.07
CA ALA A 964 18.69 26.93 17.77
C ALA A 964 19.06 28.37 17.36
N LEU A 965 19.09 29.31 18.31
CA LEU A 965 19.57 30.68 18.08
C LEU A 965 21.08 30.73 17.78
N SER A 966 21.87 29.90 18.47
CA SER A 966 23.31 29.75 18.21
C SER A 966 23.58 29.17 16.82
N ASP A 967 22.88 28.10 16.42
CA ASP A 967 23.02 27.50 15.08
C ASP A 967 22.46 28.40 13.97
N ALA A 968 21.44 29.23 14.23
CA ALA A 968 20.99 30.25 13.29
C ALA A 968 22.08 31.32 13.06
N SER A 969 22.68 31.84 14.13
CA SER A 969 23.84 32.75 14.05
C SER A 969 25.03 32.13 13.32
N ARG A 970 25.31 30.85 13.59
CA ARG A 970 26.41 30.11 12.94
C ARG A 970 26.15 29.86 11.45
N LYS A 971 24.92 29.52 11.06
CA LYS A 971 24.51 29.40 9.65
C LYS A 971 24.55 30.74 8.93
N TRP A 972 24.21 31.85 9.60
CA TRP A 972 24.35 33.19 9.04
C TRP A 972 25.82 33.54 8.75
N PHE A 973 26.72 33.28 9.71
CA PHE A 973 28.17 33.46 9.51
C PHE A 973 28.73 32.62 8.37
N LEU A 974 28.42 31.31 8.35
CA LEU A 974 28.84 30.41 7.26
C LEU A 974 28.32 30.87 5.90
N LYS A 975 27.13 31.48 5.83
CA LYS A 975 26.58 32.02 4.58
C LYS A 975 27.31 33.27 4.11
N GLN A 976 27.82 34.10 5.03
CA GLN A 976 28.70 35.22 4.68
C GLN A 976 30.08 34.73 4.20
N GLU A 977 30.69 33.75 4.87
CA GLU A 977 31.96 33.15 4.43
C GLU A 977 31.84 32.50 3.04
N ILE A 978 30.73 31.78 2.78
CA ILE A 978 30.46 31.18 1.47
C ILE A 978 30.27 32.26 0.39
N ASN A 979 29.54 33.35 0.69
CA ASN A 979 29.39 34.45 -0.27
C ASN A 979 30.74 35.10 -0.61
N ALA A 980 31.57 35.42 0.39
CA ALA A 980 32.91 35.98 0.18
C ALA A 980 33.84 35.01 -0.59
N ALA A 981 33.71 33.70 -0.35
CA ALA A 981 34.45 32.68 -1.11
C ALA A 981 33.96 32.58 -2.58
N VAL A 982 32.69 32.84 -2.85
CA VAL A 982 32.13 32.90 -4.22
C VAL A 982 32.58 34.16 -4.95
N GLU A 983 32.57 35.33 -4.30
CA GLU A 983 33.11 36.58 -4.88
C GLU A 983 34.61 36.45 -5.25
N HIS A 984 35.38 35.71 -4.45
CA HIS A 984 36.76 35.35 -4.77
C HIS A 984 36.92 34.26 -5.85
N ALA A 985 35.88 33.47 -6.14
CA ALA A 985 35.93 32.40 -7.14
C ALA A 985 35.57 32.87 -8.56
N GLU A 986 34.76 33.93 -8.71
CA GLU A 986 34.29 34.38 -10.03
C GLU A 986 35.28 35.27 -10.81
N ASN A 987 36.39 35.71 -10.20
CA ASN A 987 37.36 36.64 -10.83
C ASN A 987 38.82 36.11 -10.88
N PRO A 988 39.16 35.20 -11.82
CA PRO A 988 40.55 34.87 -12.13
C PRO A 988 41.22 35.90 -13.06
N CYS A 989 42.39 36.40 -12.66
CA CYS A 989 43.36 37.20 -13.43
C CYS A 989 43.02 38.68 -13.75
N HIS A 990 43.50 39.58 -12.88
CA HIS A 990 44.28 40.75 -13.31
C HIS A 990 45.59 40.84 -12.49
N LYS A 991 46.64 41.46 -13.03
CA LYS A 991 48.01 41.41 -12.49
C LYS A 991 48.42 42.65 -11.67
N VAL A 992 48.99 42.40 -10.48
CA VAL A 992 50.29 42.90 -9.96
C VAL A 992 50.69 44.38 -10.19
N GLN A 993 50.68 45.20 -9.12
CA GLN A 993 51.81 45.98 -8.53
C GLN A 993 51.27 46.87 -7.37
N ILE A 994 51.57 46.64 -6.08
CA ILE A 994 52.82 46.84 -5.27
C ILE A 994 52.88 48.22 -4.54
N ALA A 995 53.20 48.15 -3.24
CA ALA A 995 53.46 49.25 -2.27
C ALA A 995 52.25 50.12 -1.84
N GLY A 996 52.14 50.59 -0.59
CA GLY A 996 53.02 50.39 0.58
C GLY A 996 52.44 50.99 1.88
N TYR A 997 53.25 51.04 2.94
CA TYR A 997 52.91 51.40 4.35
C TYR A 997 52.05 50.39 5.14
N VAL A 998 52.13 50.28 6.47
CA VAL A 998 53.29 50.11 7.40
C VAL A 998 52.69 49.86 8.80
N TYR A 999 53.27 48.92 9.57
CA TYR A 999 53.13 48.67 11.02
C TYR A 999 51.95 49.30 11.80
N TYR A 1000 51.18 48.45 12.50
CA TYR A 1000 51.52 48.16 13.90
C TYR A 1000 50.98 46.79 14.36
N LEU A 1001 51.79 46.08 15.14
CA LEU A 1001 51.43 44.83 15.83
C LEU A 1001 51.14 45.13 17.30
N HIS A 1002 50.22 44.39 17.91
CA HIS A 1002 50.39 44.00 19.31
C HIS A 1002 49.83 42.60 19.59
N HIS A 1003 50.51 41.90 20.51
CA HIS A 1003 50.25 40.50 20.87
C HIS A 1003 48.97 40.29 21.71
N VAL A 1004 48.40 39.10 21.67
CA VAL A 1004 48.59 38.05 22.72
C VAL A 1004 48.00 36.70 22.24
N GLN A 1005 48.65 35.60 22.61
CA GLN A 1005 48.24 34.21 22.34
C GLN A 1005 47.86 33.48 23.66
N PRO A 1006 47.29 32.25 23.64
CA PRO A 1006 46.31 31.82 24.64
C PRO A 1006 46.88 31.18 25.90
N PHE A 1007 46.03 30.99 26.91
CA PHE A 1007 46.33 30.24 28.12
C PHE A 1007 45.27 29.17 28.48
N ARG A 1008 45.70 28.16 29.24
CA ARG A 1008 44.89 27.01 29.72
C ARG A 1008 44.34 27.26 31.14
N GLY A 1009 43.15 26.71 31.43
CA GLY A 1009 42.66 26.40 32.78
C GLY A 1009 41.35 25.60 32.64
N LEU A 1010 41.16 24.35 33.08
CA LEU A 1010 41.38 23.59 34.32
C LEU A 1010 40.32 23.79 35.42
N LYS A 1011 40.01 22.67 36.08
CA LYS A 1011 38.92 22.42 37.05
C LYS A 1011 39.04 23.28 38.32
N MET A 1012 37.92 23.52 39.00
CA MET A 1012 37.78 23.26 40.45
C MET A 1012 36.30 23.11 40.85
N THR A 1013 36.06 22.58 42.06
CA THR A 1013 34.74 22.33 42.68
C THR A 1013 34.30 23.49 43.58
N PRO A 1014 33.04 23.44 44.07
CA PRO A 1014 32.76 23.90 45.43
C PRO A 1014 32.17 22.81 46.34
N ARG A 1015 32.53 22.90 47.63
CA ARG A 1015 31.98 22.28 48.84
C ARG A 1015 32.19 23.38 49.90
N PHE A 1016 31.28 23.71 50.81
CA PHE A 1016 30.70 22.86 51.85
C PHE A 1016 29.60 23.63 52.63
N GLN A 1017 29.11 23.00 53.70
CA GLN A 1017 28.45 23.56 54.90
C GLN A 1017 26.94 23.85 54.87
N SER A 1018 26.29 23.17 55.81
CA SER A 1018 24.94 23.36 56.34
C SER A 1018 25.01 24.06 57.70
N PRO A 1019 23.97 24.82 58.11
CA PRO A 1019 23.63 24.97 59.52
C PRO A 1019 22.77 23.80 60.02
N THR A 1020 22.76 23.58 61.35
CA THR A 1020 21.90 22.62 62.05
C THR A 1020 20.87 23.36 62.92
N SER A 1021 20.02 22.61 63.67
CA SER A 1021 18.91 23.08 64.54
C SER A 1021 17.65 23.55 63.79
N SER A 1022 16.42 23.30 64.27
CA SER A 1022 15.96 22.38 65.35
C SER A 1022 14.45 22.20 65.29
N ASN A 1023 13.97 21.06 65.82
CA ASN A 1023 12.58 20.57 65.88
C ASN A 1023 12.01 20.03 64.56
#